data_AF-A0A951XDJ4-F1
#
_entry.id   AF-A0A951XDJ4-F1
#
_cell.length_a   1.000
_cell.length_b   1.000
_cell.length_c   1.000
_cell.angle_alpha   90.00
_cell.angle_beta   90.00
_cell.angle_gamma   90.00
#
_symmetry.space_group_name_H-M   'P 1'
#
loop_
_entity.id
_entity.type
_entity.pdbx_description
1 polymer ?
#
loop_
_entity_poly.entity_id
_entity_poly.type
_entity_poly.pdbx_seq_one_letter_code
_entity_poly.pdbx_strand_id
1 'polypeptide(L)'
;MPAYGYLNYLKGRKNTDALLDFNREKDGMFLTSAPSIPTPVATQDFFTATSQTGSQQFRPYFAGNYIVYDRAHRNPSIQASAGVTIGAGWIYKGGARVEGTAGGATTGKWVSGNDYTGPQESAYNTVGALDEPVYFKQVGDPAEPDQSFIEKAGIATEQVALTGGVASASYKSPDGTRSSPVLHRDVRDRRNYVLTYLNARQAKKYGLEKTINGNPRINGTRKTHHISEMTVTDNEGKRMVYGIPVYNIKQEEATFAVQAPAVGSTTENARRTGTIGYTSTEASNQNQSGRDQLYMKETTPPYATSFLLTGILSPDYVDLTGDGISDDDIGTAVKFSYKKQANIYKWRAPYNEGANTANYNEGFLSDRSDDKANYVYGEKELWYLDKIESKTMIAVFRTSPREDGLGASSKNGGRDNNNRQEKLDKIELFSKADYIENGNNAKAIKTVHFEYDYTLYPEVPNNSKTNIDKNGDSVDFGDNTNINKKRGKLTLRKVYFTFGRNVRGESNPYVFEYDERLISSITNIPSIPGGDGEDTDNYLPRQSDRWGTYKKSFYNRVASGNRMMNNSEFPYTIQEDDATGYSERELADRLASKWQLTQITTPTGGIISAEYESDDYAYVQNRRAMQMCFIKGITSEGNATGLGNADKLVVHLPKSVSNTEQFKNLYLKQPDGKLIDKMFFKVFANIDNNPGHYEYVHGYATLDLTNCTASGNTALIALKKVNGYNPVATAAWQMLRTDLPQFAYDNYDNTDVQDGAAAIRSIVSAIGNLREIIQPFEKYAINRKFSDKIDLNRSMVRLNNPDMKKIGGGARVKKVQISDDWEEMNGNSTLVKGARYGQLYDYALRDKNGNFIASSGVASYEPQIGNEENPFHEPVSFTEKVHWANDRQHFIEKPY
;
A
#
# COMPACT_ATOMS: atom_id res chain seq x y z
N MET A 1 -3.97 -9.26 25.28
CA MET A 1 -2.60 -9.74 24.99
C MET A 1 -1.64 -8.57 25.14
N PRO A 2 -0.53 -8.69 25.89
CA PRO A 2 0.47 -7.64 25.98
C PRO A 2 1.36 -7.65 24.72
N ALA A 3 1.44 -6.51 24.04
CA ALA A 3 2.33 -6.31 22.89
C ALA A 3 3.41 -5.28 23.26
N TYR A 4 4.65 -5.54 22.86
CA TYR A 4 5.78 -4.66 23.14
C TYR A 4 6.51 -4.33 21.84
N GLY A 5 6.40 -3.07 21.42
CA GLY A 5 7.19 -2.53 20.32
C GLY A 5 8.69 -2.50 20.64
N TYR A 6 9.52 -2.29 19.62
CA TYR A 6 10.99 -2.32 19.72
C TYR A 6 11.56 -1.50 20.92
N LEU A 7 11.07 -0.27 21.13
CA LEU A 7 11.50 0.60 22.25
C LEU A 7 11.21 0.01 23.64
N ASN A 8 10.24 -0.90 23.75
CA ASN A 8 9.83 -1.55 24.99
C ASN A 8 10.25 -3.03 25.06
N TYR A 9 11.13 -3.49 24.16
CA TYR A 9 11.60 -4.88 24.09
C TYR A 9 12.06 -5.45 25.43
N LEU A 10 12.78 -4.67 26.24
CA LEU A 10 13.25 -5.10 27.56
C LEU A 10 12.13 -5.57 28.50
N LYS A 11 10.92 -5.02 28.36
CA LYS A 11 9.75 -5.41 29.14
C LYS A 11 9.09 -6.68 28.60
N GLY A 12 9.17 -6.91 27.28
CA GLY A 12 8.54 -8.04 26.60
C GLY A 12 9.38 -9.32 26.59
N ARG A 13 10.71 -9.20 26.53
CA ARG A 13 11.64 -10.32 26.26
C ARG A 13 11.55 -11.53 27.21
N LYS A 14 11.04 -11.36 28.44
CA LYS A 14 10.88 -12.45 29.42
C LYS A 14 9.45 -13.01 29.47
N ASN A 15 8.51 -12.37 28.80
CA ASN A 15 7.11 -12.75 28.81
C ASN A 15 6.83 -13.69 27.62
N THR A 16 6.65 -14.98 27.88
CA THR A 16 6.43 -16.00 26.83
C THR A 16 5.12 -15.81 26.06
N ASP A 17 4.18 -15.05 26.62
CA ASP A 17 2.90 -14.72 26.01
C ASP A 17 2.89 -13.34 25.33
N ALA A 18 4.03 -12.63 25.34
CA ALA A 18 4.16 -11.34 24.69
C ALA A 18 4.25 -11.46 23.18
N LEU A 19 3.59 -10.53 22.49
CA LEU A 19 3.87 -10.25 21.08
C LEU A 19 5.06 -9.28 21.01
N LEU A 20 6.15 -9.72 20.37
CA LEU A 20 7.35 -8.93 20.11
C LEU A 20 7.34 -8.36 18.70
N ASP A 21 8.13 -7.30 18.51
CA ASP A 21 8.19 -6.53 17.27
C ASP A 21 9.30 -7.07 16.35
N PHE A 22 8.94 -8.00 15.47
CA PHE A 22 9.83 -8.51 14.43
C PHE A 22 9.04 -9.11 13.26
N ASN A 23 9.69 -9.15 12.10
CA ASN A 23 9.26 -9.92 10.94
C ASN A 23 10.30 -11.01 10.65
N ARG A 24 9.98 -11.96 9.77
CA ARG A 24 10.94 -12.96 9.28
C ARG A 24 11.09 -12.83 7.77
N GLU A 25 12.31 -12.92 7.27
CA GLU A 25 12.55 -13.04 5.84
C GLU A 25 12.11 -14.45 5.39
N LYS A 26 11.25 -14.54 4.37
CA LYS A 26 10.72 -15.81 3.87
C LYS A 26 9.90 -16.59 4.88
N ASP A 27 9.01 -15.89 5.58
CA ASP A 27 8.15 -16.53 6.55
C ASP A 27 7.18 -17.48 5.86
N GLY A 28 7.25 -18.76 6.23
CA GLY A 28 6.51 -19.81 5.58
C GLY A 28 6.54 -21.10 6.37
N MET A 29 5.71 -22.05 5.96
CA MET A 29 5.77 -23.39 6.54
C MET A 29 7.17 -23.99 6.36
N PHE A 30 7.66 -24.66 7.40
CA PHE A 30 8.92 -25.38 7.33
C PHE A 30 8.80 -26.52 6.31
N LEU A 31 9.54 -26.41 5.21
CA LEU A 31 9.64 -27.43 4.18
C LEU A 31 11.04 -28.04 4.25
N THR A 32 11.14 -29.37 4.17
CA THR A 32 12.45 -30.07 4.13
C THR A 32 13.28 -29.70 2.90
N SER A 33 12.64 -29.19 1.85
CA SER A 33 13.29 -28.68 0.64
C SER A 33 13.74 -27.21 0.74
N ALA A 34 13.40 -26.51 1.82
CA ALA A 34 13.82 -25.12 2.01
C ALA A 34 15.34 -25.07 2.33
N PRO A 35 16.12 -24.21 1.66
CA PRO A 35 17.57 -24.19 1.82
C PRO A 35 18.04 -23.60 3.17
N SER A 36 17.22 -22.80 3.85
CA SER A 36 17.56 -22.13 5.10
C SER A 36 16.32 -21.83 5.96
N ILE A 37 16.54 -21.62 7.27
CA ILE A 37 15.50 -21.12 8.19
C ILE A 37 15.32 -19.61 7.97
N PRO A 38 14.09 -19.07 8.08
CA PRO A 38 13.81 -17.63 8.01
C PRO A 38 14.63 -16.82 9.03
N THR A 39 15.30 -15.75 8.56
CA THR A 39 16.06 -14.84 9.43
C THR A 39 15.12 -13.79 10.03
N PRO A 40 15.07 -13.61 11.36
CA PRO A 40 14.27 -12.55 11.97
C PRO A 40 14.88 -11.18 11.69
N VAL A 41 14.03 -10.22 11.35
CA VAL A 41 14.37 -8.81 11.15
C VAL A 41 13.57 -7.99 12.15
N ALA A 42 14.26 -7.23 12.99
CA ALA A 42 13.61 -6.34 13.93
C ALA A 42 12.86 -5.21 13.20
N THR A 43 11.62 -4.96 13.61
CA THR A 43 10.73 -3.95 13.04
C THR A 43 10.82 -2.65 13.83
N GLN A 44 11.98 -2.01 13.74
CA GLN A 44 12.22 -0.72 14.40
C GLN A 44 11.58 0.46 13.65
N ASP A 45 10.92 1.35 14.38
CA ASP A 45 10.31 2.56 13.82
C ASP A 45 11.36 3.58 13.33
N PHE A 46 11.11 4.20 12.19
CA PHE A 46 11.90 5.33 11.70
C PHE A 46 11.24 6.65 12.10
N PHE A 47 12.02 7.54 12.71
CA PHE A 47 11.60 8.88 13.09
C PHE A 47 12.26 9.89 12.18
N THR A 48 11.46 10.62 11.41
CA THR A 48 11.93 11.71 10.57
C THR A 48 11.73 13.03 11.31
N ALA A 49 12.83 13.71 11.64
CA ALA A 49 12.82 15.03 12.26
C ALA A 49 13.08 16.08 11.18
N THR A 50 12.11 16.98 10.98
CA THR A 50 12.22 18.09 10.02
C THR A 50 12.38 19.42 10.76
N SER A 51 13.25 20.27 10.25
CA SER A 51 13.46 21.63 10.71
C SER A 51 13.92 22.53 9.55
N GLN A 52 14.20 23.80 9.82
CA GLN A 52 14.77 24.73 8.84
C GLN A 52 16.19 24.34 8.39
N THR A 53 16.90 23.48 9.11
CA THR A 53 18.24 23.01 8.72
C THR A 53 18.20 21.77 7.83
N GLY A 54 17.01 21.18 7.63
CA GLY A 54 16.80 20.04 6.77
C GLY A 54 15.94 18.94 7.40
N SER A 55 15.93 17.77 6.76
CA SER A 55 15.28 16.56 7.25
C SER A 55 16.34 15.55 7.65
N GLN A 56 16.18 14.94 8.82
CA GLN A 56 17.05 13.88 9.33
C GLN A 56 16.19 12.68 9.70
N GLN A 57 16.74 11.48 9.48
CA GLN A 57 16.07 10.24 9.82
C GLN A 57 16.84 9.51 10.92
N PHE A 58 16.14 9.12 11.98
CA PHE A 58 16.66 8.37 13.11
C PHE A 58 15.97 7.01 13.19
N ARG A 59 16.70 5.99 13.62
CA ARG A 59 16.13 4.71 14.03
C ARG A 59 16.66 4.32 15.40
N PRO A 60 15.86 3.62 16.23
CA PRO A 60 16.36 3.10 17.48
C PRO A 60 17.25 1.89 17.23
N TYR A 61 18.24 1.71 18.09
CA TYR A 61 19.14 0.58 18.14
C TYR A 61 19.08 0.00 19.54
N PHE A 62 18.98 -1.32 19.62
CA PHE A 62 19.16 -2.06 20.86
C PHE A 62 20.67 -2.24 21.11
N ALA A 63 21.12 -1.87 22.30
CA ALA A 63 22.53 -1.88 22.68
C ALA A 63 23.04 -3.28 23.04
N GLY A 64 22.65 -4.30 22.27
CA GLY A 64 22.83 -5.72 22.56
C GLY A 64 22.31 -6.69 21.53
N ASN A 65 22.11 -7.93 21.94
CA ASN A 65 21.44 -8.94 21.11
C ASN A 65 19.90 -8.85 21.19
N TYR A 66 19.25 -8.73 20.04
CA TYR A 66 17.80 -8.70 19.91
C TYR A 66 17.26 -10.14 19.71
N ILE A 67 16.83 -10.78 20.80
CA ILE A 67 16.36 -12.17 20.83
C ILE A 67 14.84 -12.16 20.73
N VAL A 68 14.32 -12.73 19.66
CA VAL A 68 12.88 -12.79 19.39
C VAL A 68 12.38 -14.22 19.35
N TYR A 69 11.09 -14.39 19.60
CA TYR A 69 10.40 -15.67 19.60
C TYR A 69 8.93 -15.47 19.27
N ASP A 70 8.32 -16.50 18.71
CA ASP A 70 6.87 -16.56 18.57
C ASP A 70 6.23 -16.71 19.94
N ARG A 71 5.08 -16.05 20.12
CA ARG A 71 4.25 -16.20 21.32
C ARG A 71 3.94 -17.68 21.56
N ALA A 72 3.76 -18.04 22.83
CA ALA A 72 3.30 -19.38 23.15
C ALA A 72 1.92 -19.65 22.49
N HIS A 73 1.86 -20.67 21.64
CA HIS A 73 0.61 -21.12 21.02
C HIS A 73 0.45 -22.62 21.21
N ARG A 74 -0.72 -23.04 21.68
CA ARG A 74 -1.06 -24.44 21.89
C ARG A 74 -2.29 -24.78 21.06
N ASN A 75 -2.12 -25.68 20.11
CA ASN A 75 -3.20 -26.17 19.26
C ASN A 75 -3.47 -27.65 19.57
N PRO A 76 -4.43 -27.96 20.45
CA PRO A 76 -4.88 -29.34 20.67
C PRO A 76 -5.82 -29.76 19.54
N SER A 77 -5.53 -30.86 18.86
CA SER A 77 -6.42 -31.50 17.89
C SER A 77 -6.92 -32.83 18.43
N ILE A 78 -8.23 -33.04 18.36
CA ILE A 78 -8.87 -34.32 18.67
C ILE A 78 -9.73 -34.69 17.47
N GLN A 79 -9.39 -35.78 16.80
CA GLN A 79 -10.15 -36.32 15.68
C GLN A 79 -10.68 -37.70 16.07
N ALA A 80 -12.00 -37.85 16.08
CA ALA A 80 -12.66 -39.13 16.24
C ALA A 80 -13.35 -39.50 14.91
N SER A 81 -13.00 -40.64 14.33
CA SER A 81 -13.67 -41.18 13.14
C SER A 81 -14.31 -42.52 13.47
N ALA A 82 -15.52 -42.73 12.97
CA ALA A 82 -16.23 -43.99 13.07
C ALA A 82 -16.65 -44.42 11.65
N GLY A 83 -16.24 -45.61 11.24
CA GLY A 83 -16.53 -46.17 9.92
C GLY A 83 -17.17 -47.55 10.04
N VAL A 84 -18.20 -47.80 9.24
CA VAL A 84 -18.82 -49.13 9.10
C VAL A 84 -18.50 -49.65 7.71
N THR A 85 -17.94 -50.84 7.62
CA THR A 85 -17.62 -51.52 6.35
C THR A 85 -18.58 -52.68 6.14
N ILE A 86 -19.27 -52.70 5.00
CA ILE A 86 -20.15 -53.80 4.58
C ILE A 86 -19.65 -54.31 3.23
N GLY A 87 -19.17 -55.55 3.18
CA GLY A 87 -18.75 -56.21 1.95
C GLY A 87 -19.79 -57.22 1.46
N ALA A 88 -20.14 -57.17 0.17
CA ALA A 88 -21.06 -58.13 -0.47
C ALA A 88 -20.30 -59.18 -1.29
N GLY A 89 -20.46 -60.44 -0.90
CA GLY A 89 -19.95 -61.68 -1.49
C GLY A 89 -20.57 -62.88 -0.74
N TRP A 90 -20.25 -64.13 -1.07
CA TRP A 90 -20.89 -65.35 -0.50
C TRP A 90 -20.76 -65.48 1.04
N ILE A 91 -20.08 -64.58 1.74
CA ILE A 91 -20.10 -64.46 3.20
C ILE A 91 -20.21 -62.98 3.56
N TYR A 92 -21.33 -62.58 4.20
CA TYR A 92 -21.50 -61.22 4.73
C TYR A 92 -20.46 -60.95 5.82
N LYS A 93 -19.66 -59.89 5.66
CA LYS A 93 -18.78 -59.37 6.73
C LYS A 93 -19.16 -57.93 7.01
N GLY A 94 -19.54 -57.67 8.26
CA GLY A 94 -19.71 -56.33 8.82
C GLY A 94 -18.57 -56.05 9.79
N GLY A 95 -17.87 -54.93 9.58
CA GLY A 95 -16.85 -54.44 10.50
C GLY A 95 -17.16 -53.00 10.89
N ALA A 96 -16.96 -52.67 12.18
CA ALA A 96 -16.96 -51.30 12.65
C ALA A 96 -15.54 -50.92 13.08
N ARG A 97 -15.08 -49.75 12.67
CA ARG A 97 -13.81 -49.16 13.10
C ARG A 97 -14.11 -47.85 13.81
N VAL A 98 -13.54 -47.67 14.99
CA VAL A 98 -13.52 -46.40 15.71
C VAL A 98 -12.07 -46.03 15.90
N GLU A 99 -11.67 -44.85 15.42
CA GLU A 99 -10.34 -44.31 15.59
C GLU A 99 -10.43 -42.98 16.32
N GLY A 100 -9.60 -42.83 17.36
CA GLY A 100 -9.42 -41.56 18.06
C GLY A 100 -7.96 -41.17 17.97
N THR A 101 -7.68 -40.07 17.28
CA THR A 101 -6.33 -39.50 17.19
C THR A 101 -6.34 -38.17 17.93
N ALA A 102 -5.53 -38.08 18.99
CA ALA A 102 -5.26 -36.82 19.68
C ALA A 102 -3.85 -36.36 19.32
N GLY A 103 -3.75 -35.14 18.78
CA GLY A 103 -2.50 -34.47 18.46
C GLY A 103 -2.41 -33.16 19.24
N GLY A 104 -1.20 -32.68 19.46
CA GLY A 104 -0.99 -31.36 20.04
C GLY A 104 0.31 -30.78 19.51
N ALA A 105 0.26 -29.53 19.06
CA ALA A 105 1.44 -28.75 18.75
C ALA A 105 1.55 -27.59 19.74
N THR A 106 2.74 -27.37 20.28
CA THR A 106 3.08 -26.20 21.10
C THR A 106 4.24 -25.47 20.48
N THR A 107 4.09 -24.18 20.23
CA THR A 107 5.17 -23.26 19.85
C THR A 107 5.37 -22.24 20.98
N GLY A 108 6.55 -21.65 21.09
CA GLY A 108 6.86 -20.65 22.11
C GLY A 108 8.36 -20.38 22.25
N LYS A 109 8.72 -19.51 23.20
CA LYS A 109 10.12 -19.21 23.53
C LYS A 109 10.89 -20.49 23.92
N TRP A 110 12.09 -20.67 23.37
CA TRP A 110 12.97 -21.77 23.73
C TRP A 110 13.65 -21.52 25.09
N VAL A 111 12.99 -21.95 26.17
CA VAL A 111 13.48 -21.77 27.55
C VAL A 111 14.21 -23.00 28.08
N SER A 112 13.74 -24.21 27.76
CA SER A 112 14.33 -25.46 28.26
C SER A 112 15.50 -25.92 27.40
N GLY A 113 16.65 -26.21 28.02
CA GLY A 113 17.85 -26.67 27.30
C GLY A 113 18.44 -25.60 26.38
N ASN A 114 18.47 -24.34 26.83
CA ASN A 114 19.00 -23.22 26.08
C ASN A 114 20.03 -22.44 26.89
N ASP A 115 21.28 -22.88 26.83
CA ASP A 115 22.40 -22.29 27.57
C ASP A 115 22.86 -20.95 26.96
N TYR A 116 22.38 -20.60 25.77
CA TYR A 116 22.68 -19.33 25.11
C TYR A 116 21.89 -18.15 25.70
N THR A 117 20.58 -18.30 25.90
CA THR A 117 19.71 -17.17 26.26
C THR A 117 19.97 -16.60 27.66
N GLY A 118 20.33 -17.45 28.62
CA GLY A 118 20.53 -17.06 30.02
C GLY A 118 21.56 -15.93 30.20
N PRO A 119 22.83 -16.13 29.80
CA PRO A 119 23.86 -15.10 29.91
C PRO A 119 23.51 -13.81 29.14
N GLN A 120 23.00 -13.94 27.92
CA GLN A 120 22.65 -12.81 27.05
C GLN A 120 21.56 -11.92 27.67
N GLU A 121 20.52 -12.53 28.27
CA GLU A 121 19.44 -11.78 28.89
C GLU A 121 19.82 -11.19 30.25
N SER A 122 20.71 -11.85 30.98
CA SER A 122 21.11 -11.44 32.33
C SER A 122 21.73 -10.03 32.36
N ALA A 123 22.47 -9.66 31.31
CA ALA A 123 23.15 -8.36 31.18
C ALA A 123 22.18 -7.15 31.25
N TYR A 124 20.92 -7.32 30.83
CA TYR A 124 19.93 -6.24 30.83
C TYR A 124 18.90 -6.35 31.97
N ASN A 125 19.15 -7.18 32.98
CA ASN A 125 18.25 -7.29 34.14
C ASN A 125 18.37 -6.08 35.08
N THR A 126 19.54 -5.47 35.12
CA THR A 126 19.86 -4.27 35.88
C THR A 126 20.49 -3.27 34.93
N VAL A 127 19.78 -2.18 34.66
CA VAL A 127 20.26 -1.11 33.76
C VAL A 127 20.89 -0.02 34.64
N GLY A 128 22.18 0.23 34.44
CA GLY A 128 22.90 1.31 35.11
C GLY A 128 22.42 2.69 34.68
N ALA A 129 22.76 3.74 35.43
CA ALA A 129 22.33 5.11 35.13
C ALA A 129 22.89 5.65 33.80
N LEU A 130 24.05 5.14 33.37
CA LEU A 130 24.69 5.52 32.11
C LEU A 130 24.32 4.60 30.95
N ASP A 131 23.69 3.47 31.20
CA ASP A 131 23.34 2.51 30.17
C ASP A 131 22.18 3.05 29.32
N GLU A 132 22.30 2.87 28.01
CA GLU A 132 21.26 3.18 27.04
C GLU A 132 20.85 1.89 26.31
N PRO A 133 20.02 1.02 26.92
CA PRO A 133 19.65 -0.25 26.28
C PRO A 133 18.98 -0.07 24.94
N VAL A 134 18.28 1.05 24.75
CA VAL A 134 17.75 1.50 23.47
C VAL A 134 18.13 2.95 23.28
N TYR A 135 18.74 3.27 22.14
CA TYR A 135 19.17 4.62 21.77
C TYR A 135 18.88 4.91 20.31
N PHE A 136 18.75 6.19 19.95
CA PHE A 136 18.58 6.60 18.56
C PHE A 136 19.91 6.96 17.93
N LYS A 137 20.07 6.59 16.65
CA LYS A 137 21.18 7.03 15.80
C LYS A 137 20.66 7.36 14.40
N GLN A 138 21.26 8.37 13.80
CA GLN A 138 20.89 8.83 12.47
C GLN A 138 21.21 7.75 11.43
N VAL A 139 20.34 7.60 10.44
CA VAL A 139 20.59 6.71 9.30
C VAL A 139 21.72 7.28 8.45
N GLY A 140 22.77 6.49 8.22
CA GLY A 140 23.96 6.92 7.47
C GLY A 140 24.95 7.78 8.28
N ASP A 141 24.86 7.80 9.61
CA ASP A 141 25.82 8.52 10.47
C ASP A 141 27.25 7.98 10.27
N PRO A 142 28.24 8.84 9.91
CA PRO A 142 29.63 8.42 9.73
C PRO A 142 30.39 8.18 11.05
N ALA A 143 29.76 8.33 12.21
CA ALA A 143 30.40 8.12 13.50
C ALA A 143 30.94 6.68 13.65
N GLU A 144 32.19 6.60 14.12
CA GLU A 144 32.91 5.34 14.35
C GLU A 144 32.13 4.43 15.32
N PRO A 145 31.83 3.17 14.93
CA PRO A 145 31.12 2.24 15.78
C PRO A 145 32.03 1.68 16.88
N ASP A 146 31.44 1.25 17.99
CA ASP A 146 32.16 0.55 19.07
C ASP A 146 32.84 -0.73 18.56
N GLN A 147 34.16 -0.66 18.38
CA GLN A 147 34.98 -1.75 17.89
C GLN A 147 34.98 -2.95 18.84
N SER A 148 34.92 -2.71 20.17
CA SER A 148 34.92 -3.80 21.15
C SER A 148 33.64 -4.66 21.05
N PHE A 149 32.51 -4.02 20.75
CA PHE A 149 31.26 -4.73 20.50
C PHE A 149 31.29 -5.50 19.18
N ILE A 150 31.86 -4.92 18.11
CA ILE A 150 32.01 -5.58 16.80
C ILE A 150 32.91 -6.82 16.93
N GLU A 151 34.00 -6.73 17.69
CA GLU A 151 34.91 -7.87 17.93
C GLU A 151 34.21 -9.01 18.69
N LYS A 152 33.34 -8.69 19.67
CA LYS A 152 32.49 -9.70 20.36
C LYS A 152 31.49 -10.34 19.39
N ALA A 153 30.77 -9.51 18.63
CA ALA A 153 29.68 -9.94 17.73
C ALA A 153 30.21 -10.76 16.55
N GLY A 154 31.34 -10.37 15.97
CA GLY A 154 31.85 -10.93 14.73
C GLY A 154 31.12 -10.40 13.49
N ILE A 155 31.69 -10.64 12.31
CA ILE A 155 31.13 -10.24 11.01
C ILE A 155 30.62 -11.41 10.18
N ALA A 156 30.87 -12.64 10.61
CA ALA A 156 30.46 -13.86 9.91
C ALA A 156 29.02 -14.24 10.26
N THR A 157 28.35 -14.94 9.33
CA THR A 157 27.06 -15.57 9.63
C THR A 157 27.31 -16.85 10.43
N GLU A 158 26.77 -16.89 11.65
CA GLU A 158 26.98 -17.99 12.58
C GLU A 158 25.65 -18.46 13.17
N GLN A 159 25.58 -19.74 13.52
CA GLN A 159 24.43 -20.31 14.23
C GLN A 159 24.82 -20.71 15.65
N VAL A 160 23.85 -20.69 16.57
CA VAL A 160 24.05 -21.26 17.92
C VAL A 160 24.23 -22.76 17.79
N ALA A 161 25.33 -23.30 18.32
CA ALA A 161 25.65 -24.71 18.20
C ALA A 161 24.68 -25.57 19.02
N LEU A 162 24.16 -26.64 18.42
CA LEU A 162 23.26 -27.59 19.05
C LEU A 162 24.00 -28.88 19.40
N THR A 163 23.85 -29.35 20.64
CA THR A 163 24.39 -30.64 21.12
C THR A 163 23.25 -31.47 21.67
N GLY A 164 22.88 -32.56 20.98
CA GLY A 164 21.78 -33.43 21.43
C GLY A 164 20.42 -32.73 21.54
N GLY A 165 20.18 -31.68 20.73
CA GLY A 165 18.95 -30.88 20.80
C GLY A 165 18.95 -29.79 21.88
N VAL A 166 20.06 -29.60 22.60
CA VAL A 166 20.27 -28.50 23.55
C VAL A 166 21.10 -27.40 22.89
N ALA A 167 20.69 -26.14 23.01
CA ALA A 167 21.45 -25.01 22.53
C ALA A 167 22.60 -24.69 23.49
N SER A 168 23.82 -24.66 22.98
CA SER A 168 25.05 -24.40 23.74
C SER A 168 25.46 -22.93 23.72
N ALA A 169 26.38 -22.53 24.61
CA ALA A 169 26.98 -21.19 24.63
C ALA A 169 28.12 -21.03 23.61
N SER A 170 27.94 -21.53 22.38
CA SER A 170 28.95 -21.49 21.32
C SER A 170 28.32 -21.18 19.97
N TYR A 171 29.04 -20.42 19.14
CA TYR A 171 28.70 -20.16 17.75
C TYR A 171 29.40 -21.16 16.85
N LYS A 172 28.70 -21.66 15.83
CA LYS A 172 29.21 -22.54 14.79
C LYS A 172 29.11 -21.86 13.44
N SER A 173 30.22 -21.86 12.70
CA SER A 173 30.32 -21.43 11.30
C SER A 173 30.86 -22.59 10.45
N PRO A 174 30.92 -22.45 9.11
CA PRO A 174 31.65 -23.39 8.27
C PRO A 174 33.13 -23.53 8.64
N ASP A 175 33.72 -22.46 9.20
CA ASP A 175 35.15 -22.37 9.50
C ASP A 175 35.53 -22.89 10.89
N GLY A 176 34.55 -23.14 11.77
CA GLY A 176 34.80 -23.69 13.09
C GLY A 176 33.73 -23.41 14.13
N THR A 177 34.09 -23.57 15.40
CA THR A 177 33.23 -23.27 16.56
C THR A 177 33.98 -22.34 17.51
N ARG A 178 33.32 -21.28 18.00
CA ARG A 178 33.87 -20.33 18.99
C ARG A 178 32.90 -20.12 20.14
N SER A 179 33.40 -19.62 21.27
CA SER A 179 32.56 -19.24 22.41
C SER A 179 31.61 -18.10 22.01
N SER A 180 30.38 -18.11 22.53
CA SER A 180 29.45 -16.98 22.42
C SER A 180 29.71 -15.98 23.55
N PRO A 181 30.35 -14.81 23.30
CA PRO A 181 30.45 -13.76 24.30
C PRO A 181 29.08 -13.12 24.56
N VAL A 182 28.90 -12.57 25.76
CA VAL A 182 27.72 -11.75 26.08
C VAL A 182 27.75 -10.49 25.21
N LEU A 183 26.73 -10.35 24.36
CA LEU A 183 26.59 -9.23 23.44
C LEU A 183 25.91 -8.08 24.18
N HIS A 184 26.75 -7.31 24.88
CA HIS A 184 26.39 -6.09 25.59
C HIS A 184 27.35 -4.96 25.18
N ARG A 185 26.78 -3.77 24.93
CA ARG A 185 27.57 -2.55 24.70
C ARG A 185 27.88 -1.89 26.03
N ASP A 186 29.16 -1.86 26.38
CA ASP A 186 29.65 -1.31 27.64
C ASP A 186 29.89 0.20 27.56
N VAL A 187 29.92 0.76 26.34
CA VAL A 187 30.12 2.19 26.07
C VAL A 187 29.01 2.70 25.14
N ARG A 188 28.58 3.96 25.35
CA ARG A 188 27.61 4.62 24.47
C ARG A 188 28.20 4.82 23.08
N ASP A 189 27.39 4.51 22.06
CA ASP A 189 27.79 4.70 20.67
C ASP A 189 27.99 6.21 20.38
N ARG A 190 29.08 6.53 19.69
CA ARG A 190 29.35 7.89 19.22
C ARG A 190 28.32 8.26 18.15
N ARG A 191 27.80 9.49 18.23
CA ARG A 191 26.74 10.01 17.37
C ARG A 191 27.02 11.47 17.06
N ASN A 192 26.79 11.87 15.81
CA ASN A 192 26.81 13.29 15.43
C ASN A 192 25.55 13.98 15.95
N TYR A 193 24.39 13.50 15.52
CA TYR A 193 23.10 13.99 15.97
C TYR A 193 22.51 13.05 17.03
N VAL A 194 22.05 13.63 18.14
CA VAL A 194 21.50 12.87 19.26
C VAL A 194 20.02 13.15 19.37
N LEU A 195 19.19 12.12 19.12
CA LEU A 195 17.76 12.15 19.43
C LEU A 195 17.52 11.52 20.81
N THR A 196 16.88 12.29 21.68
CA THR A 196 16.41 11.86 23.00
C THR A 196 14.90 12.01 23.10
N TYR A 197 14.27 11.27 24.02
CA TYR A 197 12.83 11.34 24.22
C TYR A 197 12.46 11.28 25.70
N LEU A 198 11.33 11.89 26.03
CA LEU A 198 10.71 11.84 27.36
C LEU A 198 9.30 11.29 27.23
N ASN A 199 8.96 10.33 28.10
CA ASN A 199 7.56 9.93 28.25
C ASN A 199 6.75 11.03 28.97
N ALA A 200 5.42 10.97 28.91
CA ALA A 200 4.54 11.99 29.49
C ALA A 200 4.77 12.22 31.00
N ARG A 201 5.16 11.17 31.75
CA ARG A 201 5.53 11.29 33.17
C ARG A 201 6.81 12.10 33.36
N GLN A 202 7.82 11.87 32.52
CA GLN A 202 9.09 12.59 32.56
C GLN A 202 8.94 14.01 32.02
N ALA A 203 8.27 14.20 30.88
CA ALA A 203 8.07 15.50 30.24
C ALA A 203 7.29 16.47 31.13
N LYS A 204 6.35 15.98 31.95
CA LYS A 204 5.67 16.79 32.98
C LYS A 204 6.64 17.46 33.97
N LYS A 205 7.81 16.87 34.21
CA LYS A 205 8.83 17.38 35.15
C LYS A 205 9.99 18.05 34.42
N TYR A 206 10.51 17.41 33.38
CA TYR A 206 11.79 17.73 32.75
C TYR A 206 11.67 18.24 31.31
N GLY A 207 10.48 18.20 30.70
CA GLY A 207 10.30 18.72 29.34
C GLY A 207 10.46 20.24 29.31
N LEU A 208 10.75 20.80 28.13
CA LEU A 208 10.89 22.25 27.94
C LEU A 208 9.64 22.98 28.44
N GLU A 209 8.48 22.61 27.90
CA GLU A 209 7.18 23.12 28.35
C GLU A 209 6.54 22.10 29.31
N LYS A 210 6.11 22.48 30.52
CA LYS A 210 5.52 21.51 31.47
C LYS A 210 4.09 21.11 31.11
N THR A 211 3.44 21.88 30.25
CA THR A 211 2.07 21.67 29.75
C THR A 211 2.02 21.67 28.22
N ILE A 212 0.91 21.26 27.64
CA ILE A 212 0.64 21.32 26.20
C ILE A 212 -0.49 22.33 25.98
N ASN A 213 -0.18 23.55 25.55
CA ASN A 213 -1.14 24.66 25.47
C ASN A 213 -1.96 24.82 26.77
N GLY A 214 -1.28 24.86 27.92
CA GLY A 214 -1.92 24.94 29.25
C GLY A 214 -2.58 23.66 29.73
N ASN A 215 -2.75 22.64 28.89
CA ASN A 215 -3.33 21.35 29.28
C ASN A 215 -2.26 20.42 29.90
N PRO A 216 -2.64 19.55 30.85
CA PRO A 216 -1.70 18.59 31.42
C PRO A 216 -1.19 17.60 30.36
N ARG A 217 0.11 17.26 30.45
CA ARG A 217 0.74 16.24 29.58
C ARG A 217 0.17 14.83 29.78
N ILE A 218 -0.56 14.59 30.88
CA ILE A 218 -1.23 13.32 31.19
C ILE A 218 -2.72 13.59 31.38
N ASN A 219 -3.57 12.85 30.66
CA ASN A 219 -5.03 12.94 30.77
C ASN A 219 -5.69 11.62 30.31
N GLY A 220 -7.01 11.65 30.03
CA GLY A 220 -7.74 10.47 29.55
C GLY A 220 -7.17 9.85 28.27
N THR A 221 -6.65 10.67 27.36
CA THR A 221 -6.08 10.27 26.06
C THR A 221 -4.57 10.03 26.15
N ARG A 222 -3.83 10.95 26.79
CA ARG A 222 -2.37 10.94 26.92
C ARG A 222 -1.96 10.16 28.17
N LYS A 223 -1.41 8.95 27.99
CA LYS A 223 -1.02 8.08 29.10
C LYS A 223 0.41 8.34 29.56
N THR A 224 0.71 8.00 30.81
CA THR A 224 2.00 8.29 31.45
C THR A 224 3.23 7.72 30.72
N HIS A 225 3.05 6.62 29.99
CA HIS A 225 4.12 5.89 29.31
C HIS A 225 4.24 6.26 27.82
N HIS A 226 3.34 7.07 27.28
CA HIS A 226 3.45 7.56 25.91
C HIS A 226 4.61 8.54 25.80
N ILE A 227 5.29 8.55 24.65
CA ILE A 227 6.27 9.60 24.35
C ILE A 227 5.51 10.93 24.25
N SER A 228 6.06 11.97 24.87
CA SER A 228 5.44 13.29 24.94
C SER A 228 6.35 14.41 24.49
N GLU A 229 7.66 14.18 24.44
CA GLU A 229 8.63 15.14 23.94
C GLU A 229 9.80 14.39 23.32
N MET A 230 10.29 14.89 22.19
CA MET A 230 11.54 14.46 21.57
C MET A 230 12.46 15.66 21.39
N THR A 231 13.76 15.47 21.54
CA THR A 231 14.75 16.52 21.34
C THR A 231 15.87 16.00 20.46
N VAL A 232 16.15 16.72 19.38
CA VAL A 232 17.30 16.47 18.50
C VAL A 232 18.35 17.53 18.80
N THR A 233 19.55 17.08 19.17
CA THR A 233 20.72 17.93 19.38
C THR A 233 21.69 17.74 18.22
N ASP A 234 22.10 18.84 17.59
CA ASP A 234 23.10 18.82 16.52
C ASP A 234 24.54 18.90 17.04
N ASN A 235 25.50 18.80 16.12
CA ASN A 235 26.94 18.86 16.41
C ASN A 235 27.39 20.20 17.02
N GLU A 236 26.64 21.27 16.80
CA GLU A 236 26.92 22.61 17.34
C GLU A 236 26.30 22.80 18.73
N GLY A 237 25.49 21.84 19.20
CA GLY A 237 24.80 21.88 20.50
C GLY A 237 23.44 22.56 20.45
N LYS A 238 22.94 22.94 19.27
CA LYS A 238 21.60 23.50 19.10
C LYS A 238 20.56 22.40 19.27
N ARG A 239 19.50 22.71 20.00
CA ARG A 239 18.45 21.75 20.37
C ARG A 239 17.15 22.09 19.65
N MET A 240 16.61 21.12 18.93
CA MET A 240 15.29 21.17 18.31
C MET A 240 14.34 20.33 19.16
N VAL A 241 13.36 20.99 19.78
CA VAL A 241 12.44 20.36 20.74
C VAL A 241 11.07 20.18 20.10
N TYR A 242 10.62 18.93 20.05
CA TYR A 242 9.30 18.52 19.56
C TYR A 242 8.39 18.17 20.75
N GLY A 243 7.70 19.18 21.30
CA GLY A 243 7.02 19.09 22.59
C GLY A 243 5.53 18.75 22.57
N ILE A 244 4.86 18.78 21.41
CA ILE A 244 3.42 18.51 21.28
C ILE A 244 3.18 17.19 20.53
N PRO A 245 2.77 16.11 21.23
CA PRO A 245 2.32 14.88 20.58
C PRO A 245 0.90 15.06 20.02
N VAL A 246 0.75 14.90 18.71
CA VAL A 246 -0.55 14.90 18.01
C VAL A 246 -1.14 13.50 18.06
N TYR A 247 -2.37 13.36 18.52
CA TYR A 247 -3.00 12.05 18.72
C TYR A 247 -3.99 11.68 17.61
N ASN A 248 -3.90 10.43 17.15
CA ASN A 248 -5.07 9.67 16.72
C ASN A 248 -5.71 9.09 17.99
N ILE A 249 -6.92 9.54 18.31
CA ILE A 249 -7.63 9.21 19.56
C ILE A 249 -8.24 7.81 19.46
N LYS A 250 -8.70 7.44 18.27
CA LYS A 250 -9.38 6.17 18.04
C LYS A 250 -9.25 5.77 16.58
N GLN A 251 -8.99 4.49 16.34
CA GLN A 251 -9.11 3.88 15.02
C GLN A 251 -9.93 2.60 15.14
N GLU A 252 -10.90 2.43 14.27
CA GLU A 252 -11.73 1.23 14.16
C GLU A 252 -11.60 0.65 12.76
N GLU A 253 -11.35 -0.64 12.68
CA GLU A 253 -11.32 -1.39 11.43
C GLU A 253 -12.37 -2.48 11.54
N ALA A 254 -13.33 -2.49 10.61
CA ALA A 254 -14.41 -3.47 10.61
C ALA A 254 -14.45 -4.19 9.27
N THR A 255 -14.58 -5.51 9.32
CA THR A 255 -14.81 -6.38 8.16
C THR A 255 -16.00 -7.27 8.46
N PHE A 256 -16.97 -7.34 7.55
CA PHE A 256 -18.20 -8.09 7.76
C PHE A 256 -18.75 -8.64 6.45
N ALA A 257 -19.48 -9.75 6.54
CA ALA A 257 -20.20 -10.31 5.40
C ALA A 257 -21.39 -9.42 5.04
N VAL A 258 -21.69 -9.31 3.74
CA VAL A 258 -22.77 -8.46 3.21
C VAL A 258 -23.64 -9.22 2.23
N GLN A 259 -24.88 -8.77 2.06
CA GLN A 259 -25.72 -9.27 0.99
C GLN A 259 -25.14 -8.87 -0.37
N ALA A 260 -24.92 -9.84 -1.26
CA ALA A 260 -24.44 -9.55 -2.61
C ALA A 260 -25.36 -8.59 -3.37
N PRO A 261 -24.80 -7.64 -4.14
CA PRO A 261 -25.58 -6.71 -4.95
C PRO A 261 -26.37 -7.47 -6.01
N ALA A 262 -27.59 -7.01 -6.35
CA ALA A 262 -28.39 -7.62 -7.41
C ALA A 262 -27.59 -7.75 -8.74
N VAL A 263 -27.90 -8.78 -9.54
CA VAL A 263 -27.19 -9.06 -10.80
C VAL A 263 -27.36 -7.91 -11.80
N GLY A 264 -26.37 -7.68 -12.65
CA GLY A 264 -26.43 -6.70 -13.73
C GLY A 264 -25.80 -5.37 -13.32
N SER A 265 -26.48 -4.26 -13.59
CA SER A 265 -25.91 -2.91 -13.45
C SER A 265 -25.49 -2.56 -12.02
N THR A 266 -26.15 -3.11 -10.99
CA THR A 266 -25.79 -2.88 -9.58
C THR A 266 -24.50 -3.59 -9.19
N THR A 267 -24.29 -4.83 -9.64
CA THR A 267 -23.01 -5.55 -9.43
C THR A 267 -21.87 -4.83 -10.15
N GLU A 268 -22.08 -4.43 -11.40
CA GLU A 268 -21.07 -3.70 -12.17
C GLU A 268 -20.73 -2.33 -11.55
N ASN A 269 -21.73 -1.63 -10.98
CA ASN A 269 -21.49 -0.39 -10.27
C ASN A 269 -20.68 -0.62 -8.97
N ALA A 270 -20.98 -1.66 -8.20
CA ALA A 270 -20.24 -2.02 -6.99
C ALA A 270 -18.77 -2.36 -7.31
N ARG A 271 -18.52 -3.14 -8.38
CA ARG A 271 -17.17 -3.47 -8.88
C ARG A 271 -16.41 -2.22 -9.34
N ARG A 272 -17.06 -1.38 -10.14
CA ARG A 272 -16.46 -0.15 -10.69
C ARG A 272 -16.11 0.84 -9.59
N THR A 273 -17.03 1.12 -8.67
CA THR A 273 -16.79 2.07 -7.59
C THR A 273 -15.95 1.49 -6.46
N GLY A 274 -15.92 0.15 -6.33
CA GLY A 274 -15.33 -0.53 -5.20
C GLY A 274 -16.09 -0.31 -3.88
N THR A 275 -17.36 0.09 -3.95
CA THR A 275 -18.17 0.39 -2.77
C THR A 275 -19.51 -0.32 -2.78
N ILE A 276 -20.01 -0.66 -1.59
CA ILE A 276 -21.32 -1.28 -1.39
C ILE A 276 -22.05 -0.61 -0.22
N GLY A 277 -23.38 -0.56 -0.33
CA GLY A 277 -24.24 -0.16 0.77
C GLY A 277 -24.42 -1.31 1.76
N TYR A 278 -24.51 -1.00 3.05
CA TYR A 278 -24.73 -2.01 4.11
C TYR A 278 -25.79 -1.55 5.12
N THR A 279 -26.22 -2.45 6.00
CA THR A 279 -27.13 -2.16 7.10
C THR A 279 -26.40 -2.12 8.44
N SER A 280 -26.95 -1.40 9.42
CA SER A 280 -26.36 -1.40 10.78
C SER A 280 -26.29 -2.78 11.42
N THR A 281 -27.16 -3.71 11.00
CA THR A 281 -27.18 -5.10 11.45
C THR A 281 -25.98 -5.88 10.89
N GLU A 282 -25.70 -5.74 9.59
CA GLU A 282 -24.53 -6.35 8.94
C GLU A 282 -23.22 -5.88 9.56
N ALA A 283 -23.12 -4.58 9.87
CA ALA A 283 -21.97 -4.00 10.55
C ALA A 283 -21.98 -4.20 12.08
N SER A 284 -22.47 -5.35 12.56
CA SER A 284 -22.53 -5.68 13.99
C SER A 284 -22.41 -7.18 14.27
N ASN A 285 -22.30 -7.54 15.56
CA ASN A 285 -22.34 -8.94 16.02
C ASN A 285 -23.67 -9.66 15.75
N GLN A 286 -24.69 -8.97 15.21
CA GLN A 286 -25.98 -9.53 14.81
C GLN A 286 -26.05 -9.81 13.29
N ASN A 287 -24.91 -9.82 12.61
CA ASN A 287 -24.87 -10.10 11.18
C ASN A 287 -25.50 -11.47 10.87
N GLN A 288 -26.37 -11.50 9.87
CA GLN A 288 -26.99 -12.71 9.33
C GLN A 288 -26.77 -12.85 7.82
N SER A 289 -26.06 -11.89 7.21
CA SER A 289 -25.75 -11.87 5.79
C SER A 289 -24.53 -12.73 5.48
N GLY A 290 -24.51 -13.30 4.28
CA GLY A 290 -23.45 -14.20 3.82
C GLY A 290 -23.46 -15.57 4.51
N ARG A 291 -22.70 -16.51 3.95
CA ARG A 291 -22.64 -17.91 4.44
C ARG A 291 -21.99 -18.02 5.81
N ASP A 292 -20.97 -17.21 6.08
CA ASP A 292 -20.18 -17.24 7.32
C ASP A 292 -20.71 -16.30 8.41
N GLN A 293 -21.66 -15.40 8.07
CA GLN A 293 -22.20 -14.36 8.96
C GLN A 293 -21.09 -13.55 9.65
N LEU A 294 -19.96 -13.36 8.97
CA LEU A 294 -18.76 -12.80 9.58
C LEU A 294 -19.00 -11.37 10.06
N TYR A 295 -18.55 -11.08 11.28
CA TYR A 295 -18.29 -9.73 11.76
C TYR A 295 -17.00 -9.72 12.57
N MET A 296 -16.03 -8.93 12.11
CA MET A 296 -14.77 -8.70 12.79
C MET A 296 -14.58 -7.20 12.97
N LYS A 297 -14.17 -6.81 14.18
CA LYS A 297 -13.84 -5.42 14.50
C LYS A 297 -12.59 -5.36 15.35
N GLU A 298 -11.65 -4.54 14.93
CA GLU A 298 -10.49 -4.13 15.71
C GLU A 298 -10.62 -2.66 16.14
N THR A 299 -10.08 -2.32 17.31
CA THR A 299 -10.09 -0.93 17.80
C THR A 299 -8.75 -0.60 18.42
N THR A 300 -8.04 0.33 17.79
CA THR A 300 -6.75 0.83 18.28
C THR A 300 -6.99 2.00 19.24
N PRO A 301 -6.44 1.94 20.47
CA PRO A 301 -6.57 3.00 21.47
C PRO A 301 -5.75 4.24 21.07
N PRO A 302 -5.85 5.36 21.81
CA PRO A 302 -5.14 6.58 21.47
C PRO A 302 -3.61 6.41 21.35
N TYR A 303 -3.02 6.88 20.25
CA TYR A 303 -1.57 6.90 20.03
C TYR A 303 -1.11 8.19 19.34
N ALA A 304 0.15 8.57 19.55
CA ALA A 304 0.73 9.75 18.93
C ALA A 304 1.18 9.45 17.49
N THR A 305 0.74 10.25 16.53
CA THR A 305 1.09 10.10 15.10
C THR A 305 2.26 10.98 14.69
N SER A 306 2.45 12.11 15.36
CA SER A 306 3.53 13.05 15.09
C SER A 306 3.83 13.90 16.31
N PHE A 307 5.01 14.52 16.34
CA PHE A 307 5.44 15.45 17.37
C PHE A 307 5.74 16.79 16.70
N LEU A 308 5.06 17.85 17.12
CA LEU A 308 5.23 19.18 16.51
C LEU A 308 6.45 19.88 17.13
N LEU A 309 7.22 20.55 16.27
CA LEU A 309 8.37 21.37 16.68
C LEU A 309 7.89 22.55 17.50
N THR A 310 8.25 22.63 18.77
CA THR A 310 7.82 23.70 19.70
C THR A 310 8.89 24.73 19.96
N GLY A 311 10.17 24.35 19.80
CA GLY A 311 11.28 25.22 20.17
C GLY A 311 12.57 24.88 19.43
N ILE A 312 13.33 25.92 19.10
CA ILE A 312 14.70 25.80 18.61
C ILE A 312 15.58 26.64 19.52
N LEU A 313 16.52 25.99 20.19
CA LEU A 313 17.33 26.55 21.25
C LEU A 313 18.79 26.58 20.82
N SER A 314 19.44 27.72 21.02
CA SER A 314 20.89 27.84 20.89
C SER A 314 21.64 27.00 21.94
N PRO A 315 22.92 26.68 21.72
CA PRO A 315 23.72 25.89 22.66
C PRO A 315 23.85 26.54 24.05
N ASP A 316 23.85 27.87 24.09
CA ASP A 316 23.94 28.70 25.29
C ASP A 316 22.57 29.03 25.92
N TYR A 317 21.47 28.49 25.39
CA TYR A 317 20.14 28.76 25.91
C TYR A 317 19.91 28.15 27.30
N VAL A 318 19.44 28.99 28.22
CA VAL A 318 19.09 28.62 29.61
C VAL A 318 17.71 29.17 29.95
N ASP A 319 16.80 28.27 30.31
CA ASP A 319 15.49 28.57 30.89
C ASP A 319 15.67 28.93 32.37
N LEU A 320 15.44 30.20 32.73
CA LEU A 320 15.73 30.71 34.08
C LEU A 320 14.63 30.36 35.09
N THR A 321 13.35 30.37 34.67
CA THR A 321 12.21 30.22 35.57
C THR A 321 11.54 28.84 35.49
N GLY A 322 11.92 28.04 34.50
CA GLY A 322 11.38 26.71 34.25
C GLY A 322 10.03 26.71 33.53
N ASP A 323 9.67 27.81 32.88
CA ASP A 323 8.38 28.03 32.22
C ASP A 323 8.43 27.88 30.68
N GLY A 324 9.54 27.36 30.15
CA GLY A 324 9.76 27.15 28.72
C GLY A 324 10.47 28.34 28.09
N ILE A 325 10.17 28.63 26.82
CA ILE A 325 10.79 29.78 26.13
C ILE A 325 10.07 31.06 26.53
N SER A 326 10.78 31.92 27.27
CA SER A 326 10.35 33.24 27.75
C SER A 326 11.34 34.35 27.33
N ASP A 327 11.02 35.61 27.67
CA ASP A 327 11.85 36.77 27.32
C ASP A 327 13.00 37.05 28.31
N ASP A 328 12.91 36.52 29.54
CA ASP A 328 13.97 36.63 30.54
C ASP A 328 15.12 35.63 30.31
N ASP A 329 14.88 34.61 29.46
CA ASP A 329 15.86 33.57 29.14
C ASP A 329 17.14 34.10 28.49
N ILE A 330 18.24 33.41 28.82
CA ILE A 330 19.57 33.67 28.26
C ILE A 330 19.73 32.88 26.96
N GLY A 331 20.48 33.45 26.01
CA GLY A 331 20.72 32.87 24.69
C GLY A 331 19.67 33.27 23.66
N THR A 332 19.66 32.55 22.53
CA THR A 332 18.68 32.73 21.45
C THR A 332 17.74 31.53 21.36
N ALA A 333 16.45 31.80 21.26
CA ALA A 333 15.44 30.78 21.04
C ALA A 333 14.41 31.23 19.98
N VAL A 334 13.81 30.24 19.32
CA VAL A 334 12.64 30.44 18.45
C VAL A 334 11.51 29.54 18.96
N LYS A 335 10.38 30.13 19.32
CA LYS A 335 9.20 29.44 19.85
C LYS A 335 8.18 29.23 18.74
N PHE A 336 7.57 28.05 18.70
CA PHE A 336 6.53 27.67 17.77
C PHE A 336 5.25 27.35 18.54
N SER A 337 4.22 28.16 18.32
CA SER A 337 2.94 28.07 19.00
C SER A 337 1.88 27.55 18.04
N TYR A 338 1.05 26.62 18.49
CA TYR A 338 0.03 25.98 17.68
C TYR A 338 -1.35 26.19 18.26
N LYS A 339 -2.36 26.32 17.39
CA LYS A 339 -3.77 26.24 17.78
C LYS A 339 -4.31 24.82 17.53
N LYS A 340 -4.97 24.26 18.53
CA LYS A 340 -5.71 22.99 18.41
C LYS A 340 -7.14 23.30 17.97
N GLN A 341 -7.64 22.59 16.96
CA GLN A 341 -9.05 22.68 16.59
C GLN A 341 -9.95 22.17 17.73
N ALA A 342 -11.04 22.89 18.01
CA ALA A 342 -11.92 22.58 19.13
C ALA A 342 -12.63 21.22 18.96
N ASN A 343 -13.12 20.94 17.74
CA ASN A 343 -13.79 19.68 17.42
C ASN A 343 -12.76 18.60 17.05
N ILE A 344 -13.01 17.36 17.50
CA ILE A 344 -12.23 16.19 17.08
C ILE A 344 -12.58 15.86 15.63
N TYR A 345 -11.56 15.74 14.78
CA TYR A 345 -11.75 15.46 13.36
C TYR A 345 -11.96 13.98 13.13
N LYS A 346 -13.08 13.64 12.49
CA LYS A 346 -13.46 12.26 12.17
C LYS A 346 -13.10 11.97 10.72
N TRP A 347 -12.37 10.89 10.49
CA TRP A 347 -11.98 10.45 9.15
C TRP A 347 -12.47 9.02 8.89
N ARG A 348 -12.69 8.68 7.62
CA ARG A 348 -13.18 7.37 7.19
C ARG A 348 -12.64 7.02 5.81
N ALA A 349 -12.33 5.75 5.60
CA ALA A 349 -12.09 5.15 4.30
C ALA A 349 -13.02 3.94 4.09
N PRO A 350 -13.85 3.90 3.03
CA PRO A 350 -14.03 4.96 2.04
C PRO A 350 -14.81 6.16 2.60
N TYR A 351 -14.56 7.35 2.07
CA TYR A 351 -15.35 8.54 2.37
C TYR A 351 -16.46 8.69 1.33
N ASN A 352 -17.71 8.79 1.78
CA ASN A 352 -18.87 9.04 0.92
C ASN A 352 -19.78 10.08 1.56
N GLU A 353 -20.51 10.80 0.71
CA GLU A 353 -21.52 11.79 1.14
C GLU A 353 -22.66 11.14 1.92
N GLY A 354 -23.05 9.92 1.51
CA GLY A 354 -24.08 9.10 2.16
C GLY A 354 -23.54 8.27 3.33
N ALA A 355 -24.45 7.93 4.24
CA ALA A 355 -24.19 6.97 5.30
C ALA A 355 -24.31 5.51 4.78
N ASN A 356 -23.80 4.59 5.58
CA ASN A 356 -23.80 3.14 5.41
C ASN A 356 -23.18 2.64 4.10
N THR A 357 -22.01 3.18 3.76
CA THR A 357 -21.20 2.71 2.62
C THR A 357 -19.82 2.23 3.08
N ALA A 358 -19.36 1.14 2.48
CA ALA A 358 -18.12 0.44 2.82
C ALA A 358 -17.39 0.02 1.54
N ASN A 359 -16.11 -0.32 1.67
CA ASN A 359 -15.35 -0.93 0.58
C ASN A 359 -15.93 -2.31 0.28
N TYR A 360 -16.18 -2.58 -0.98
CA TYR A 360 -16.69 -3.86 -1.46
C TYR A 360 -15.54 -4.81 -1.74
N ASN A 361 -15.52 -5.93 -1.03
CA ASN A 361 -14.65 -7.07 -1.29
C ASN A 361 -15.51 -8.19 -1.85
N GLU A 362 -15.52 -8.27 -3.17
CA GLU A 362 -16.12 -9.39 -3.88
C GLU A 362 -15.34 -10.67 -3.54
N GLY A 363 -16.06 -11.71 -3.15
CA GLY A 363 -15.48 -13.04 -2.96
C GLY A 363 -15.32 -13.75 -4.31
N PHE A 364 -15.74 -15.01 -4.37
CA PHE A 364 -15.81 -15.73 -5.64
C PHE A 364 -16.94 -15.19 -6.51
N LEU A 365 -16.66 -14.93 -7.79
CA LEU A 365 -17.62 -14.37 -8.74
C LEU A 365 -18.82 -15.31 -8.99
N SER A 366 -18.60 -16.60 -8.78
CA SER A 366 -19.63 -17.65 -8.87
C SER A 366 -20.46 -17.81 -7.59
N ASP A 367 -19.94 -17.42 -6.42
CA ASP A 367 -20.62 -17.57 -5.14
C ASP A 367 -21.04 -16.20 -4.58
N ARG A 368 -22.33 -15.90 -4.65
CA ARG A 368 -22.85 -14.61 -4.19
C ARG A 368 -23.05 -14.53 -2.67
N SER A 369 -22.68 -15.55 -1.93
CA SER A 369 -22.90 -15.61 -0.47
C SER A 369 -21.62 -15.41 0.34
N ASP A 370 -20.47 -15.19 -0.30
CA ASP A 370 -19.19 -15.01 0.38
C ASP A 370 -18.68 -13.56 0.39
N ASP A 371 -19.39 -12.65 -0.27
CA ASP A 371 -19.10 -11.23 -0.35
C ASP A 371 -18.93 -10.56 1.01
N LYS A 372 -17.92 -9.69 1.10
CA LYS A 372 -17.56 -8.97 2.32
C LYS A 372 -17.47 -7.48 2.06
N ALA A 373 -17.60 -6.71 3.13
CA ALA A 373 -17.33 -5.29 3.12
C ALA A 373 -16.42 -4.90 4.27
N ASN A 374 -15.63 -3.86 4.08
CA ASN A 374 -14.78 -3.30 5.12
C ASN A 374 -14.83 -1.78 5.17
N TYR A 375 -14.55 -1.22 6.34
CA TYR A 375 -14.25 0.20 6.48
C TYR A 375 -13.20 0.43 7.56
N VAL A 376 -12.46 1.52 7.39
CA VAL A 376 -11.60 2.08 8.42
C VAL A 376 -12.16 3.43 8.84
N TYR A 377 -12.23 3.66 10.15
CA TYR A 377 -12.73 4.89 10.75
C TYR A 377 -11.75 5.36 11.82
N GLY A 378 -11.60 6.67 11.98
CA GLY A 378 -10.84 7.19 13.11
C GLY A 378 -11.19 8.61 13.52
N GLU A 379 -10.67 8.99 14.68
CA GLU A 379 -10.89 10.27 15.35
C GLU A 379 -9.54 10.85 15.72
N LYS A 380 -9.17 12.02 15.20
CA LYS A 380 -7.84 12.63 15.39
C LYS A 380 -7.89 14.08 15.81
N GLU A 381 -6.82 14.53 16.46
CA GLU A 381 -6.59 15.95 16.73
C GLU A 381 -6.05 16.65 15.47
N LEU A 382 -6.51 17.88 15.22
CA LEU A 382 -5.93 18.77 14.21
C LEU A 382 -5.28 19.96 14.90
N TRP A 383 -4.06 20.27 14.46
CA TRP A 383 -3.22 21.32 15.00
C TRP A 383 -2.68 22.17 13.85
N TYR A 384 -2.78 23.48 13.99
CA TYR A 384 -2.31 24.46 13.00
C TYR A 384 -1.29 25.36 13.67
N LEU A 385 -0.21 25.67 12.95
CA LEU A 385 0.76 26.65 13.42
C LEU A 385 0.04 28.01 13.55
N ASP A 386 0.15 28.64 14.71
CA ASP A 386 -0.50 29.92 15.03
C ASP A 386 0.54 31.04 14.98
N LYS A 387 1.69 30.85 15.66
CA LYS A 387 2.73 31.86 15.75
C LYS A 387 4.14 31.24 15.75
N ILE A 388 5.09 31.97 15.18
CA ILE A 388 6.52 31.76 15.38
C ILE A 388 7.10 33.03 15.99
N GLU A 389 7.79 32.89 17.12
CA GLU A 389 8.32 34.00 17.89
C GLU A 389 9.84 33.86 18.03
N SER A 390 10.56 34.90 17.66
CA SER A 390 11.97 35.09 18.03
C SER A 390 12.09 36.18 19.09
N LYS A 391 13.31 36.53 19.50
CA LYS A 391 13.56 37.61 20.45
C LYS A 391 13.06 38.99 19.95
N THR A 392 12.96 39.18 18.64
CA THR A 392 12.67 40.51 18.04
C THR A 392 11.45 40.53 17.11
N MET A 393 11.02 39.38 16.59
CA MET A 393 9.99 39.30 15.56
C MET A 393 8.95 38.23 15.91
N ILE A 394 7.72 38.44 15.44
CA ILE A 394 6.63 37.48 15.53
C ILE A 394 5.98 37.32 14.15
N ALA A 395 5.90 36.07 13.68
CA ALA A 395 5.15 35.72 12.48
C ALA A 395 3.83 35.06 12.91
N VAL A 396 2.71 35.63 12.48
CA VAL A 396 1.35 35.14 12.79
C VAL A 396 0.76 34.48 11.55
N PHE A 397 0.27 33.26 11.72
CA PHE A 397 -0.32 32.44 10.68
C PHE A 397 -1.84 32.55 10.79
N ARG A 398 -2.47 33.15 9.78
CA ARG A 398 -3.92 33.33 9.73
C ARG A 398 -4.51 32.25 8.86
N THR A 399 -5.45 31.50 9.41
CA THR A 399 -6.10 30.39 8.73
C THR A 399 -7.61 30.52 8.83
N SER A 400 -8.32 29.98 7.84
CA SER A 400 -9.78 29.93 7.76
C SER A 400 -10.23 28.53 7.35
N PRO A 401 -11.50 28.15 7.58
CA PRO A 401 -12.03 26.88 7.11
C PRO A 401 -11.90 26.76 5.59
N ARG A 402 -11.49 25.59 5.12
CA ARG A 402 -11.54 25.26 3.69
C ARG A 402 -12.88 24.60 3.34
N GLU A 403 -13.24 24.59 2.06
CA GLU A 403 -14.52 24.00 1.58
C GLU A 403 -14.43 22.49 1.35
N ASP A 404 -13.26 21.97 0.98
CA ASP A 404 -12.99 20.54 0.95
C ASP A 404 -12.42 20.01 2.29
N GLY A 405 -12.07 18.73 2.39
CA GLY A 405 -11.51 18.21 3.64
C GLY A 405 -12.49 18.18 4.82
N LEU A 406 -13.79 18.06 4.54
CA LEU A 406 -14.80 17.81 5.57
C LEU A 406 -14.60 16.46 6.27
N GLY A 407 -14.88 16.43 7.57
CA GLY A 407 -14.88 15.21 8.36
C GLY A 407 -16.08 14.30 8.05
N ALA A 408 -15.97 13.04 8.43
CA ALA A 408 -17.07 12.10 8.40
C ALA A 408 -18.01 12.33 9.60
N SER A 409 -19.33 12.19 9.43
CA SER A 409 -20.30 12.38 10.51
C SER A 409 -20.14 11.33 11.62
N SER A 410 -19.88 10.07 11.24
CA SER A 410 -19.77 8.93 12.14
C SER A 410 -19.00 7.76 11.51
N LYS A 411 -18.85 6.67 12.28
CA LYS A 411 -18.39 5.36 11.79
C LYS A 411 -19.30 4.72 10.74
N ASN A 412 -20.46 5.30 10.44
CA ASN A 412 -21.31 4.84 9.35
C ASN A 412 -21.06 5.64 8.05
N GLY A 413 -20.18 6.64 8.06
CA GLY A 413 -19.98 7.55 6.92
C GLY A 413 -20.86 8.79 7.01
N GLY A 414 -21.14 9.42 5.88
CA GLY A 414 -21.85 10.69 5.80
C GLY A 414 -20.95 11.90 6.00
N ARG A 415 -21.30 13.01 5.35
CA ARG A 415 -20.56 14.28 5.40
C ARG A 415 -20.90 15.10 6.65
N ASP A 416 -19.88 15.62 7.34
CA ASP A 416 -20.03 16.57 8.45
C ASP A 416 -19.66 17.99 8.01
N ASN A 417 -20.66 18.84 7.78
CA ASN A 417 -20.46 20.21 7.32
C ASN A 417 -19.85 21.15 8.38
N ASN A 418 -19.85 20.75 9.65
CA ASN A 418 -19.41 21.56 10.78
C ASN A 418 -17.96 21.30 11.18
N ASN A 419 -17.34 20.24 10.65
CA ASN A 419 -16.00 19.83 11.01
C ASN A 419 -15.08 19.89 9.80
N ARG A 420 -14.43 21.04 9.64
CA ARG A 420 -13.63 21.37 8.46
C ARG A 420 -12.16 21.46 8.84
N GLN A 421 -11.29 21.03 7.93
CA GLN A 421 -9.89 21.41 8.01
C GLN A 421 -9.73 22.90 7.65
N GLU A 422 -8.62 23.51 8.07
CA GLU A 422 -8.30 24.91 7.75
C GLU A 422 -7.28 25.03 6.62
N LYS A 423 -7.34 26.16 5.89
CA LYS A 423 -6.36 26.63 4.90
C LYS A 423 -5.58 27.83 5.46
N LEU A 424 -4.38 28.06 4.95
CA LEU A 424 -3.55 29.21 5.31
C LEU A 424 -3.89 30.40 4.41
N ASP A 425 -4.43 31.48 4.96
CA ASP A 425 -4.81 32.66 4.15
C ASP A 425 -3.67 33.66 4.01
N LYS A 426 -2.97 33.93 5.12
CA LYS A 426 -1.84 34.86 5.14
C LYS A 426 -0.86 34.59 6.28
N ILE A 427 0.38 35.01 6.05
CA ILE A 427 1.44 35.06 7.07
C ILE A 427 1.81 36.53 7.27
N GLU A 428 1.65 37.02 8.50
CA GLU A 428 1.91 38.40 8.87
C GLU A 428 3.14 38.48 9.79
N LEU A 429 4.17 39.21 9.35
CA LEU A 429 5.39 39.42 10.14
C LEU A 429 5.33 40.77 10.87
N PHE A 430 5.49 40.76 12.18
CA PHE A 430 5.51 41.95 13.04
C PHE A 430 6.82 42.03 13.84
N SER A 431 7.16 43.26 14.26
CA SER A 431 8.10 43.47 15.37
C SER A 431 7.45 42.98 16.66
N LYS A 432 8.17 42.23 17.49
CA LYS A 432 7.65 41.69 18.74
C LYS A 432 7.22 42.81 19.71
N ALA A 433 8.01 43.88 19.80
CA ALA A 433 7.70 45.02 20.66
C ALA A 433 6.37 45.69 20.29
N ASP A 434 6.16 45.96 18.99
CA ASP A 434 4.92 46.56 18.48
C ASP A 434 3.71 45.63 18.69
N TYR A 435 3.91 44.32 18.50
CA TYR A 435 2.84 43.34 18.72
C TYR A 435 2.44 43.20 20.19
N ILE A 436 3.39 43.32 21.13
CA ILE A 436 3.09 43.29 22.57
C ILE A 436 2.33 44.56 22.99
N GLU A 437 2.71 45.73 22.48
CA GLU A 437 2.08 47.00 22.83
C GLU A 437 0.68 47.15 22.20
N ASN A 438 0.54 46.82 20.91
CA ASN A 438 -0.65 47.12 20.12
C ASN A 438 -1.52 45.89 19.79
N GLY A 439 -1.04 44.67 20.07
CA GLY A 439 -1.78 43.43 19.84
C GLY A 439 -2.22 43.27 18.38
N ASN A 440 -3.52 43.07 18.17
CA ASN A 440 -4.10 42.94 16.82
C ASN A 440 -4.05 44.23 15.99
N ASN A 441 -3.76 45.38 16.61
CA ASN A 441 -3.60 46.66 15.91
C ASN A 441 -2.15 46.93 15.47
N ALA A 442 -1.21 46.04 15.81
CA ALA A 442 0.18 46.14 15.38
C ALA A 442 0.29 46.12 13.85
N LYS A 443 1.31 46.79 13.31
CA LYS A 443 1.44 46.94 11.85
C LYS A 443 2.38 45.89 11.28
N ALA A 444 1.86 45.03 10.41
CA ALA A 444 2.67 44.03 9.72
C ALA A 444 3.74 44.71 8.85
N ILE A 445 4.99 44.27 9.00
CA ILE A 445 6.14 44.70 8.20
C ILE A 445 6.01 44.11 6.80
N LYS A 446 5.69 42.81 6.73
CA LYS A 446 5.51 42.04 5.51
C LYS A 446 4.33 41.10 5.70
N THR A 447 3.46 41.03 4.70
CA THR A 447 2.37 40.04 4.65
C THR A 447 2.51 39.21 3.39
N VAL A 448 2.47 37.89 3.55
CA VAL A 448 2.37 36.92 2.46
C VAL A 448 0.90 36.54 2.32
N HIS A 449 0.34 36.65 1.12
CA HIS A 449 -1.06 36.32 0.83
C HIS A 449 -1.13 35.09 -0.07
N PHE A 450 -2.13 34.24 0.18
CA PHE A 450 -2.39 33.03 -0.59
C PHE A 450 -3.80 33.09 -1.18
N GLU A 451 -3.92 33.01 -2.51
CA GLU A 451 -5.22 32.91 -3.18
C GLU A 451 -5.46 31.49 -3.67
N TYR A 452 -6.65 30.97 -3.38
CA TYR A 452 -7.06 29.61 -3.71
C TYR A 452 -8.37 29.56 -4.48
N ASP A 453 -8.58 28.48 -5.23
CA ASP A 453 -9.87 28.04 -5.75
C ASP A 453 -10.08 26.53 -5.52
N TYR A 454 -11.19 25.98 -6.00
CA TYR A 454 -11.50 24.54 -5.94
C TYR A 454 -11.77 23.96 -7.33
N THR A 455 -10.92 24.29 -8.31
CA THR A 455 -11.15 23.83 -9.70
C THR A 455 -10.57 22.45 -9.98
N LEU A 456 -9.48 22.05 -9.32
CA LEU A 456 -8.84 20.76 -9.58
C LEU A 456 -9.62 19.62 -8.98
N TYR A 457 -9.66 18.52 -9.73
CA TYR A 457 -10.37 17.29 -9.39
C TYR A 457 -11.83 17.52 -8.93
N PRO A 458 -12.72 17.89 -9.86
CA PRO A 458 -14.10 18.30 -9.54
C PRO A 458 -14.94 17.26 -8.79
N GLU A 459 -15.98 17.73 -8.12
CA GLU A 459 -16.99 16.91 -7.40
C GLU A 459 -16.41 15.94 -6.35
N VAL A 460 -15.40 16.38 -5.57
CA VAL A 460 -14.90 15.54 -4.46
C VAL A 460 -15.98 15.40 -3.37
N PRO A 461 -16.19 14.19 -2.82
CA PRO A 461 -17.30 13.93 -1.91
C PRO A 461 -17.17 14.67 -0.56
N ASN A 462 -15.96 15.07 -0.19
CA ASN A 462 -15.69 15.81 1.05
C ASN A 462 -15.64 17.33 0.87
N ASN A 463 -16.27 17.86 -0.18
CA ASN A 463 -16.52 19.29 -0.39
C ASN A 463 -17.87 19.71 0.20
N SER A 464 -17.94 20.92 0.74
CA SER A 464 -19.15 21.55 1.31
C SER A 464 -20.24 21.77 0.27
N LYS A 465 -19.87 21.93 -1.00
CA LYS A 465 -20.73 22.31 -2.12
C LYS A 465 -21.37 23.70 -1.95
N THR A 466 -20.83 24.53 -1.06
CA THR A 466 -21.29 25.92 -0.90
C THR A 466 -20.72 26.78 -2.02
N ASN A 467 -21.53 27.70 -2.52
CA ASN A 467 -21.11 28.69 -3.52
C ASN A 467 -20.54 29.89 -2.77
N ILE A 468 -19.24 30.10 -2.91
CA ILE A 468 -18.53 31.19 -2.22
C ILE A 468 -17.58 31.91 -3.16
N ASP A 469 -17.35 33.19 -2.91
CA ASP A 469 -16.30 33.97 -3.55
C ASP A 469 -14.93 33.78 -2.88
N LYS A 470 -13.92 34.52 -3.35
CA LYS A 470 -12.56 34.48 -2.80
C LYS A 470 -12.45 34.96 -1.34
N ASN A 471 -13.40 35.76 -0.87
CA ASN A 471 -13.45 36.30 0.48
C ASN A 471 -14.22 35.37 1.44
N GLY A 472 -14.91 34.35 0.90
CA GLY A 472 -15.75 33.42 1.66
C GLY A 472 -17.21 33.87 1.74
N ASP A 473 -17.60 34.91 1.00
CA ASP A 473 -18.96 35.40 0.97
C ASP A 473 -19.83 34.52 0.06
N SER A 474 -21.09 34.31 0.45
CA SER A 474 -22.03 33.49 -0.33
C SER A 474 -22.36 34.16 -1.66
N VAL A 475 -22.31 33.39 -2.75
CA VAL A 475 -22.65 33.85 -4.11
C VAL A 475 -23.62 32.89 -4.80
N ASP A 476 -24.21 33.31 -5.90
CA ASP A 476 -25.05 32.45 -6.73
C ASP A 476 -24.19 31.40 -7.47
N PHE A 477 -24.79 30.24 -7.79
CA PHE A 477 -24.07 29.16 -8.49
C PHE A 477 -23.48 29.60 -9.84
N GLY A 478 -24.22 30.44 -10.57
CA GLY A 478 -23.84 30.94 -11.89
C GLY A 478 -22.80 32.06 -11.86
N ASP A 479 -22.47 32.60 -10.69
CA ASP A 479 -21.55 33.73 -10.56
C ASP A 479 -20.13 33.33 -10.99
N ASN A 480 -19.47 34.21 -11.74
CA ASN A 480 -18.09 34.01 -12.20
C ASN A 480 -17.07 34.16 -11.05
N THR A 481 -17.47 34.79 -9.96
CA THR A 481 -16.66 34.92 -8.74
C THR A 481 -16.70 33.68 -7.85
N ASN A 482 -17.58 32.71 -8.13
CA ASN A 482 -17.70 31.47 -7.38
C ASN A 482 -16.45 30.59 -7.53
N ILE A 483 -15.58 30.62 -6.53
CA ILE A 483 -14.31 29.85 -6.53
C ILE A 483 -14.53 28.36 -6.28
N ASN A 484 -15.72 27.95 -5.83
CA ASN A 484 -16.07 26.56 -5.53
C ASN A 484 -17.05 25.93 -6.54
N LYS A 485 -17.16 26.51 -7.74
CA LYS A 485 -18.11 26.07 -8.78
C LYS A 485 -17.92 24.61 -9.21
N LYS A 486 -16.66 24.15 -9.34
CA LYS A 486 -16.32 22.76 -9.69
C LYS A 486 -16.31 21.80 -8.47
N ARG A 487 -16.44 22.33 -7.24
CA ARG A 487 -16.45 21.54 -5.99
C ARG A 487 -15.27 20.58 -5.85
N GLY A 488 -14.10 21.03 -6.28
CA GLY A 488 -12.88 20.24 -6.29
C GLY A 488 -12.07 20.37 -5.00
N LYS A 489 -10.76 20.14 -5.13
CA LYS A 489 -9.78 20.26 -4.04
C LYS A 489 -9.21 21.68 -3.96
N LEU A 490 -8.85 22.09 -2.74
CA LEU A 490 -8.17 23.36 -2.49
C LEU A 490 -6.91 23.47 -3.36
N THR A 491 -6.89 24.46 -4.26
CA THR A 491 -5.85 24.64 -5.27
C THR A 491 -5.24 26.03 -5.12
N LEU A 492 -3.93 26.10 -4.94
CA LEU A 492 -3.22 27.38 -4.84
C LEU A 492 -3.08 28.00 -6.22
N ARG A 493 -3.59 29.23 -6.40
CA ARG A 493 -3.54 29.96 -7.67
C ARG A 493 -2.56 31.11 -7.65
N LYS A 494 -2.44 31.83 -6.53
CA LYS A 494 -1.50 32.95 -6.43
C LYS A 494 -0.84 33.06 -5.07
N VAL A 495 0.39 33.56 -5.08
CA VAL A 495 1.10 34.03 -3.88
C VAL A 495 1.67 35.42 -4.17
N TYR A 496 1.41 36.38 -3.29
CA TYR A 496 1.94 37.73 -3.41
C TYR A 496 2.31 38.33 -2.05
N PHE A 497 3.05 39.43 -2.08
CA PHE A 497 3.63 40.05 -0.91
C PHE A 497 3.21 41.51 -0.79
N THR A 498 2.78 41.94 0.39
CA THR A 498 2.57 43.37 0.70
C THR A 498 3.50 43.80 1.83
N PHE A 499 3.85 45.09 1.86
CA PHE A 499 4.85 45.63 2.80
C PHE A 499 4.32 46.87 3.51
N GLY A 500 3.99 46.76 4.80
CA GLY A 500 3.41 47.86 5.56
C GLY A 500 2.11 48.39 4.93
N ARG A 501 2.16 49.60 4.36
CA ARG A 501 1.02 50.21 3.64
C ARG A 501 1.11 50.05 2.12
N ASN A 502 2.19 49.46 1.61
CA ASN A 502 2.42 49.29 0.18
C ASN A 502 1.73 48.01 -0.32
N VAL A 503 0.71 48.20 -1.16
CA VAL A 503 -0.08 47.12 -1.79
C VAL A 503 0.37 46.82 -3.23
N ARG A 504 1.40 47.50 -3.77
CA ARG A 504 1.86 47.30 -5.16
C ARG A 504 2.25 45.85 -5.50
N GLY A 505 2.61 45.06 -4.49
CA GLY A 505 2.95 43.66 -4.71
C GLY A 505 1.75 42.78 -5.09
N GLU A 506 0.51 43.24 -4.87
CA GLU A 506 -0.69 42.55 -5.36
C GLU A 506 -0.73 42.46 -6.89
N SER A 507 -0.23 43.48 -7.59
CA SER A 507 -0.17 43.52 -9.06
C SER A 507 0.93 42.65 -9.66
N ASN A 508 1.83 42.09 -8.83
CA ASN A 508 2.96 41.28 -9.28
C ASN A 508 3.01 39.93 -8.51
N PRO A 509 1.99 39.07 -8.65
CA PRO A 509 1.94 37.79 -7.95
C PRO A 509 2.80 36.71 -8.64
N TYR A 510 3.15 35.67 -7.88
CA TYR A 510 3.41 34.36 -8.47
C TYR A 510 2.07 33.74 -8.85
N VAL A 511 1.92 33.26 -10.09
CA VAL A 511 0.69 32.60 -10.59
C VAL A 511 0.99 31.14 -10.90
N PHE A 512 0.12 30.25 -10.45
CA PHE A 512 0.26 28.80 -10.58
C PHE A 512 -0.81 28.22 -11.50
N GLU A 513 -0.37 27.50 -12.52
CA GLU A 513 -1.21 26.81 -13.49
C GLU A 513 -0.96 25.31 -13.47
N TYR A 514 -2.02 24.53 -13.66
CA TYR A 514 -2.01 23.07 -13.55
C TYR A 514 -2.60 22.43 -14.80
N ASP A 515 -2.29 21.16 -15.03
CA ASP A 515 -2.82 20.44 -16.18
C ASP A 515 -4.31 20.09 -16.03
N GLU A 516 -5.17 20.85 -16.71
CA GLU A 516 -6.61 20.59 -16.81
C GLU A 516 -7.02 20.07 -18.21
N ARG A 517 -6.06 19.68 -19.07
CA ARG A 517 -6.34 19.27 -20.46
C ARG A 517 -7.22 18.03 -20.51
N LEU A 518 -8.30 18.07 -21.29
CA LEU A 518 -9.24 16.95 -21.42
C LEU A 518 -8.59 15.77 -22.17
N ILE A 519 -8.91 14.53 -21.76
CA ILE A 519 -8.44 13.32 -22.43
C ILE A 519 -8.99 13.21 -23.86
N SER A 520 -10.20 13.75 -24.09
CA SER A 520 -10.85 13.79 -25.40
C SER A 520 -10.08 14.60 -26.45
N SER A 521 -9.02 15.34 -26.08
CA SER A 521 -8.16 16.01 -27.05
C SER A 521 -7.18 15.08 -27.78
N ILE A 522 -7.04 13.82 -27.34
CA ILE A 522 -6.17 12.83 -27.99
C ILE A 522 -6.95 12.15 -29.13
N THR A 523 -6.33 12.06 -30.30
CA THR A 523 -6.94 11.53 -31.52
C THR A 523 -7.19 10.02 -31.42
N ASN A 524 -8.31 9.55 -31.98
CA ASN A 524 -8.67 8.13 -32.11
C ASN A 524 -8.87 7.35 -30.78
N ILE A 525 -9.01 8.02 -29.64
CA ILE A 525 -9.42 7.33 -28.41
C ILE A 525 -10.82 6.72 -28.62
N PRO A 526 -11.03 5.42 -28.29
CA PRO A 526 -12.34 4.78 -28.36
C PRO A 526 -13.39 5.59 -27.60
N SER A 527 -14.62 5.65 -28.11
CA SER A 527 -15.71 6.32 -27.40
C SER A 527 -15.88 5.72 -26.01
N ILE A 528 -15.88 6.57 -24.98
CA ILE A 528 -16.08 6.16 -23.58
C ILE A 528 -17.51 5.63 -23.47
N PRO A 529 -17.71 4.32 -23.22
CA PRO A 529 -19.04 3.74 -23.22
C PRO A 529 -19.71 3.95 -21.85
N GLY A 530 -20.87 4.62 -21.83
CA GLY A 530 -21.72 4.76 -20.64
C GLY A 530 -22.00 6.20 -20.21
N GLY A 531 -23.00 6.38 -19.34
CA GLY A 531 -23.34 7.66 -18.69
C GLY A 531 -22.92 7.69 -17.21
N ASP A 532 -21.80 7.03 -16.89
CA ASP A 532 -21.29 6.84 -15.52
C ASP A 532 -20.27 7.91 -15.09
N GLY A 533 -20.08 8.94 -15.90
CA GLY A 533 -19.23 10.10 -15.60
C GLY A 533 -17.75 9.89 -15.90
N GLU A 534 -17.31 8.73 -16.41
CA GLU A 534 -15.91 8.52 -16.82
C GLU A 534 -15.53 9.34 -18.05
N ASP A 535 -16.50 9.85 -18.80
CA ASP A 535 -16.33 10.84 -19.86
C ASP A 535 -15.95 12.23 -19.33
N THR A 536 -16.20 12.49 -18.04
CA THR A 536 -15.86 13.74 -17.34
C THR A 536 -14.54 13.62 -16.55
N ASP A 537 -14.03 14.74 -16.04
CA ASP A 537 -12.88 14.76 -15.12
C ASP A 537 -13.30 14.72 -13.63
N ASN A 538 -14.56 14.40 -13.34
CA ASN A 538 -15.08 14.36 -11.98
C ASN A 538 -14.41 13.26 -11.15
N TYR A 539 -14.41 13.45 -9.83
CA TYR A 539 -14.01 12.44 -8.87
C TYR A 539 -14.82 11.16 -9.09
N LEU A 540 -14.12 10.06 -9.27
CA LEU A 540 -14.68 8.73 -9.28
C LEU A 540 -13.80 7.82 -8.43
N PRO A 541 -14.39 7.00 -7.55
CA PRO A 541 -13.62 6.06 -6.75
C PRO A 541 -13.03 4.96 -7.65
N ARG A 542 -11.92 4.37 -7.20
CA ARG A 542 -11.21 3.24 -7.86
C ARG A 542 -10.72 3.52 -9.30
N GLN A 543 -10.44 4.79 -9.62
CA GLN A 543 -9.85 5.23 -10.89
C GLN A 543 -8.32 5.36 -10.81
N SER A 544 -7.66 4.29 -10.39
CA SER A 544 -6.20 4.23 -10.31
C SER A 544 -5.68 2.89 -10.80
N ASP A 545 -4.45 2.88 -11.30
CA ASP A 545 -3.70 1.66 -11.59
C ASP A 545 -2.99 1.13 -10.33
N ARG A 546 -2.22 0.04 -10.47
CA ARG A 546 -1.44 -0.56 -9.36
C ARG A 546 -0.34 0.33 -8.82
N TRP A 547 0.17 1.27 -9.61
CA TRP A 547 1.16 2.26 -9.18
C TRP A 547 0.53 3.44 -8.45
N GLY A 548 -0.81 3.51 -8.43
CA GLY A 548 -1.56 4.63 -7.84
C GLY A 548 -1.74 5.80 -8.81
N THR A 549 -1.33 5.66 -10.07
CA THR A 549 -1.52 6.67 -11.11
C THR A 549 -2.97 6.69 -11.56
N TYR A 550 -3.49 7.89 -11.84
CA TYR A 550 -4.87 8.07 -12.28
C TYR A 550 -5.14 7.28 -13.58
N LYS A 551 -6.15 6.42 -13.55
CA LYS A 551 -6.49 5.53 -14.67
C LYS A 551 -7.99 5.35 -14.76
N LYS A 552 -8.56 5.79 -15.88
CA LYS A 552 -9.97 5.55 -16.22
C LYS A 552 -10.20 4.09 -16.66
N SER A 553 -11.32 3.49 -16.26
CA SER A 553 -11.54 2.06 -16.55
C SER A 553 -11.92 1.76 -18.01
N PHE A 554 -12.49 2.73 -18.73
CA PHE A 554 -12.96 2.52 -20.10
C PHE A 554 -11.89 2.01 -21.08
N TYR A 555 -10.62 2.41 -20.92
CA TYR A 555 -9.57 2.05 -21.87
C TYR A 555 -8.90 0.71 -21.54
N ASN A 556 -9.29 0.02 -20.47
CA ASN A 556 -8.79 -1.32 -20.14
C ASN A 556 -9.01 -2.32 -21.27
N ARG A 557 -10.25 -2.41 -21.74
CA ARG A 557 -10.64 -3.18 -22.92
C ARG A 557 -12.06 -2.83 -23.33
N VAL A 558 -12.22 -2.49 -24.61
CA VAL A 558 -13.53 -2.29 -25.24
C VAL A 558 -13.71 -3.35 -26.31
N ALA A 559 -14.84 -4.06 -26.28
CA ALA A 559 -15.21 -5.01 -27.33
C ALA A 559 -16.65 -4.72 -27.78
N SER A 560 -16.85 -4.63 -29.09
CA SER A 560 -18.16 -4.32 -29.70
C SER A 560 -18.85 -3.08 -29.11
N GLY A 561 -18.06 -2.03 -28.79
CA GLY A 561 -18.56 -0.78 -28.20
C GLY A 561 -18.88 -0.85 -26.71
N ASN A 562 -18.63 -1.98 -26.03
CA ASN A 562 -18.88 -2.16 -24.60
C ASN A 562 -17.57 -2.27 -23.82
N ARG A 563 -17.51 -1.66 -22.62
CA ARG A 563 -16.42 -1.89 -21.66
C ARG A 563 -16.46 -3.33 -21.17
N MET A 564 -15.34 -4.03 -21.27
CA MET A 564 -15.23 -5.44 -20.88
C MET A 564 -14.66 -5.65 -19.48
N MET A 565 -13.81 -4.72 -19.02
CA MET A 565 -13.10 -4.84 -17.75
C MET A 565 -13.02 -3.52 -16.98
N ASN A 566 -13.17 -3.61 -15.67
CA ASN A 566 -12.98 -2.50 -14.75
C ASN A 566 -11.54 -2.51 -14.18
N ASN A 567 -11.12 -1.44 -13.50
CA ASN A 567 -9.81 -1.39 -12.85
C ASN A 567 -9.63 -2.42 -11.73
N SER A 568 -10.73 -3.04 -11.25
CA SER A 568 -10.68 -4.18 -10.36
C SER A 568 -10.09 -5.42 -11.00
N GLU A 569 -10.45 -5.67 -12.26
CA GLU A 569 -10.10 -6.85 -13.04
C GLU A 569 -8.79 -6.64 -13.79
N PHE A 570 -8.61 -5.42 -14.33
CA PHE A 570 -7.40 -5.00 -15.04
C PHE A 570 -6.78 -3.75 -14.37
N PRO A 571 -6.06 -3.94 -13.26
CA PRO A 571 -5.46 -2.85 -12.51
C PRO A 571 -4.10 -2.40 -13.08
N TYR A 572 -3.59 -3.05 -14.12
CA TYR A 572 -2.30 -2.77 -14.73
C TYR A 572 -2.31 -1.47 -15.54
N THR A 573 -1.15 -0.83 -15.66
CA THR A 573 -0.95 0.25 -16.62
C THR A 573 -0.97 -0.34 -18.03
N ILE A 574 -1.65 0.32 -18.97
CA ILE A 574 -1.73 -0.18 -20.34
C ILE A 574 -0.40 0.07 -21.05
N GLN A 575 0.04 -0.95 -21.78
CA GLN A 575 1.29 -0.96 -22.51
C GLN A 575 1.04 -0.61 -23.98
N GLU A 576 2.06 -0.14 -24.68
CA GLU A 576 1.97 0.13 -26.12
C GLU A 576 1.58 -1.15 -26.88
N ASP A 577 0.69 -0.99 -27.85
CA ASP A 577 0.24 -2.05 -28.75
C ASP A 577 0.23 -1.52 -30.18
N ASP A 578 1.09 -2.06 -31.05
CA ASP A 578 1.21 -1.62 -32.44
C ASP A 578 -0.08 -1.90 -33.25
N ALA A 579 -1.01 -2.69 -32.71
CA ALA A 579 -2.30 -2.99 -33.34
C ALA A 579 -3.39 -1.94 -33.07
N THR A 580 -3.19 -0.98 -32.17
CA THR A 580 -4.18 0.05 -31.84
C THR A 580 -4.02 1.33 -32.70
N GLY A 581 -5.09 2.11 -32.80
CA GLY A 581 -5.14 3.32 -33.65
C GLY A 581 -4.76 4.63 -32.94
N TYR A 582 -4.36 4.57 -31.67
CA TYR A 582 -4.00 5.71 -30.82
C TYR A 582 -2.74 5.37 -30.02
N SER A 583 -2.04 6.38 -29.48
CA SER A 583 -0.84 6.15 -28.68
C SER A 583 -1.20 5.94 -27.21
N GLU A 584 -1.00 4.73 -26.69
CA GLU A 584 -1.12 4.45 -25.25
C GLU A 584 -0.13 5.28 -24.43
N ARG A 585 1.07 5.55 -24.99
CA ARG A 585 2.06 6.40 -24.34
C ARG A 585 1.58 7.84 -24.17
N GLU A 586 1.00 8.46 -25.21
CA GLU A 586 0.45 9.81 -25.09
C GLU A 586 -0.70 9.86 -24.06
N LEU A 587 -1.54 8.83 -24.03
CA LEU A 587 -2.61 8.70 -23.04
C LEU A 587 -2.04 8.56 -21.62
N ALA A 588 -1.05 7.70 -21.41
CA ALA A 588 -0.39 7.52 -20.13
C ALA A 588 0.28 8.82 -19.65
N ASP A 589 0.98 9.53 -20.54
CA ASP A 589 1.61 10.82 -20.24
C ASP A 589 0.56 11.88 -19.86
N ARG A 590 -0.61 11.88 -20.52
CA ARG A 590 -1.73 12.78 -20.19
C ARG A 590 -2.32 12.51 -18.82
N LEU A 591 -2.48 11.24 -18.47
CA LEU A 591 -3.05 10.81 -17.20
C LEU A 591 -2.05 11.05 -16.05
N ALA A 592 -0.76 10.85 -16.29
CA ALA A 592 0.31 11.11 -15.33
C ALA A 592 0.46 12.62 -15.04
N SER A 593 0.36 13.47 -16.08
CA SER A 593 0.44 14.93 -15.94
C SER A 593 -0.81 15.58 -15.34
N LYS A 594 -1.95 14.88 -15.34
CA LYS A 594 -3.24 15.43 -14.92
C LYS A 594 -3.19 16.04 -13.51
N TRP A 595 -3.66 17.29 -13.40
CA TRP A 595 -3.66 18.10 -12.17
C TRP A 595 -2.28 18.42 -11.58
N GLN A 596 -1.18 18.11 -12.25
CA GLN A 596 0.17 18.53 -11.84
C GLN A 596 0.41 20.00 -12.19
N LEU A 597 1.30 20.67 -11.45
CA LEU A 597 1.70 22.05 -11.71
C LEU A 597 2.52 22.11 -13.01
N THR A 598 2.00 22.77 -14.03
CA THR A 598 2.63 22.87 -15.36
C THR A 598 3.34 24.19 -15.58
N GLN A 599 2.91 25.26 -14.90
CA GLN A 599 3.49 26.58 -15.11
C GLN A 599 3.45 27.45 -13.85
N ILE A 600 4.54 28.18 -13.63
CA ILE A 600 4.67 29.25 -12.64
C ILE A 600 5.03 30.53 -13.39
N THR A 601 4.15 31.51 -13.36
CA THR A 601 4.46 32.87 -13.82
C THR A 601 5.01 33.67 -12.65
N THR A 602 6.20 34.22 -12.81
CA THR A 602 6.89 35.00 -11.76
C THR A 602 6.40 36.45 -11.74
N PRO A 603 6.58 37.19 -10.63
CA PRO A 603 6.28 38.62 -10.53
C PRO A 603 6.93 39.49 -11.61
N THR A 604 8.05 39.04 -12.17
CA THR A 604 8.80 39.73 -13.23
C THR A 604 8.32 39.39 -14.64
N GLY A 605 7.29 38.56 -14.79
CA GLY A 605 6.75 38.11 -16.08
C GLY A 605 7.36 36.80 -16.60
N GLY A 606 8.55 36.40 -16.13
CA GLY A 606 9.19 35.16 -16.56
C GLY A 606 8.35 33.91 -16.24
N ILE A 607 8.37 32.93 -17.15
CA ILE A 607 7.57 31.71 -17.09
C ILE A 607 8.49 30.52 -16.80
N ILE A 608 8.16 29.75 -15.77
CA ILE A 608 8.76 28.45 -15.48
C ILE A 608 7.73 27.39 -15.85
N SER A 609 8.01 26.56 -16.85
CA SER A 609 7.14 25.46 -17.26
C SER A 609 7.76 24.10 -16.98
N ALA A 610 6.89 23.15 -16.61
CA ALA A 610 7.21 21.76 -16.36
C ALA A 610 6.31 20.86 -17.22
N GLU A 611 6.93 20.01 -18.03
CA GLU A 611 6.25 18.97 -18.79
C GLU A 611 6.51 17.62 -18.11
N TYR A 612 5.46 16.84 -17.88
CA TYR A 612 5.54 15.51 -17.26
C TYR A 612 5.29 14.41 -18.29
N GLU A 613 5.82 13.22 -18.00
CA GLU A 613 5.52 11.99 -18.70
C GLU A 613 5.34 10.84 -17.68
N SER A 614 4.73 9.74 -18.12
CA SER A 614 4.62 8.54 -17.30
C SER A 614 5.98 7.85 -17.17
N ASP A 615 6.24 7.26 -16.01
CA ASP A 615 7.42 6.43 -15.79
C ASP A 615 7.44 5.20 -16.72
N ASP A 616 8.65 4.81 -17.10
CA ASP A 616 8.91 3.56 -17.83
C ASP A 616 10.16 2.85 -17.29
N TYR A 617 10.19 1.53 -17.43
CA TYR A 617 11.32 0.69 -17.02
C TYR A 617 11.48 -0.54 -17.90
N ALA A 618 12.72 -1.02 -18.00
CA ALA A 618 13.07 -2.20 -18.78
C ALA A 618 13.21 -3.46 -17.92
N TYR A 619 13.56 -3.29 -16.65
CA TYR A 619 13.92 -4.36 -15.73
C TYR A 619 13.25 -4.19 -14.37
N VAL A 620 12.92 -5.32 -13.75
CA VAL A 620 12.61 -5.42 -12.32
C VAL A 620 13.82 -6.09 -11.68
N GLN A 621 14.62 -5.31 -10.95
CA GLN A 621 15.95 -5.70 -10.48
C GLN A 621 16.80 -6.32 -11.63
N ASN A 622 17.11 -7.61 -11.55
CA ASN A 622 17.93 -8.35 -12.53
C ASN A 622 17.10 -9.18 -13.53
N ARG A 623 15.77 -9.01 -13.59
CA ARG A 623 14.87 -9.71 -14.53
C ARG A 623 14.25 -8.72 -15.51
N ARG A 624 13.92 -9.17 -16.73
CA ARG A 624 13.17 -8.32 -17.68
C ARG A 624 11.76 -8.07 -17.17
N ALA A 625 11.26 -6.86 -17.39
CA ALA A 625 9.88 -6.52 -17.10
C ALA A 625 8.93 -7.37 -17.95
N MET A 626 7.83 -7.82 -17.35
CA MET A 626 6.79 -8.63 -18.01
C MET A 626 5.47 -7.87 -18.03
N GLN A 627 4.59 -8.23 -18.95
CA GLN A 627 3.26 -7.68 -19.09
C GLN A 627 2.24 -8.79 -19.36
N MET A 628 0.97 -8.49 -19.08
CA MET A 628 -0.14 -9.36 -19.45
C MET A 628 -0.51 -9.22 -20.93
N CYS A 629 -0.55 -10.34 -21.64
CA CYS A 629 -1.00 -10.46 -23.02
C CYS A 629 -2.31 -11.23 -23.09
N PHE A 630 -3.28 -10.74 -23.88
CA PHE A 630 -4.61 -11.36 -23.96
C PHE A 630 -4.63 -12.66 -24.77
N ILE A 631 -5.45 -13.61 -24.30
CA ILE A 631 -5.74 -14.85 -25.02
C ILE A 631 -6.80 -14.57 -26.09
N LYS A 632 -6.51 -14.95 -27.33
CA LYS A 632 -7.39 -14.84 -28.51
C LYS A 632 -8.09 -16.15 -28.86
N GLY A 633 -7.69 -17.27 -28.28
CA GLY A 633 -8.36 -18.54 -28.50
C GLY A 633 -7.66 -19.76 -27.91
N ILE A 634 -8.35 -20.89 -28.00
CA ILE A 634 -7.90 -22.24 -27.62
C ILE A 634 -7.64 -22.99 -28.92
N THR A 635 -6.39 -23.44 -29.13
CA THR A 635 -5.91 -24.12 -30.37
C THR A 635 -5.98 -23.32 -31.68
N SER A 636 -6.99 -22.47 -31.86
CA SER A 636 -7.19 -21.58 -33.02
C SER A 636 -7.79 -20.24 -32.56
N GLU A 637 -7.55 -19.18 -33.33
CA GLU A 637 -8.10 -17.84 -33.03
C GLU A 637 -9.65 -17.87 -33.01
N GLY A 638 -10.25 -17.16 -32.05
CA GLY A 638 -11.70 -17.09 -31.86
C GLY A 638 -12.34 -18.31 -31.18
N ASN A 639 -11.64 -19.43 -31.05
CA ASN A 639 -12.17 -20.61 -30.36
C ASN A 639 -12.06 -20.43 -28.84
N ALA A 640 -13.18 -20.49 -28.13
CA ALA A 640 -13.27 -20.29 -26.69
C ALA A 640 -13.63 -21.55 -25.90
N THR A 641 -13.65 -22.73 -26.54
CA THR A 641 -14.08 -24.01 -25.97
C THR A 641 -13.05 -25.12 -26.18
N GLY A 642 -13.18 -26.24 -25.48
CA GLY A 642 -12.27 -27.38 -25.62
C GLY A 642 -11.00 -27.29 -24.76
N LEU A 643 -11.00 -26.46 -23.70
CA LEU A 643 -9.79 -26.21 -22.89
C LEU A 643 -9.19 -27.49 -22.31
N GLY A 644 -10.02 -28.42 -21.82
CA GLY A 644 -9.55 -29.61 -21.08
C GLY A 644 -8.59 -30.50 -21.88
N ASN A 645 -8.80 -30.61 -23.20
CA ASN A 645 -7.97 -31.44 -24.09
C ASN A 645 -6.93 -30.62 -24.88
N ALA A 646 -7.02 -29.30 -24.86
CA ALA A 646 -6.14 -28.41 -25.61
C ALA A 646 -4.69 -28.50 -25.12
N ASP A 647 -3.76 -28.42 -26.06
CA ASP A 647 -2.32 -28.34 -25.82
C ASP A 647 -1.75 -26.95 -26.13
N LYS A 648 -2.56 -26.06 -26.73
CA LYS A 648 -2.12 -24.74 -27.23
C LYS A 648 -3.09 -23.63 -26.86
N LEU A 649 -2.53 -22.48 -26.51
CA LEU A 649 -3.25 -21.22 -26.35
C LEU A 649 -2.82 -20.23 -27.44
N VAL A 650 -3.78 -19.53 -28.02
CA VAL A 650 -3.54 -18.46 -28.99
C VAL A 650 -3.52 -17.13 -28.25
N VAL A 651 -2.43 -16.38 -28.36
CA VAL A 651 -2.15 -15.17 -27.58
C VAL A 651 -1.87 -14.01 -28.52
N HIS A 652 -2.42 -12.85 -28.19
CA HIS A 652 -2.11 -11.61 -28.88
C HIS A 652 -0.73 -11.07 -28.47
N LEU A 653 0.07 -10.71 -29.46
CA LEU A 653 1.35 -10.04 -29.27
C LEU A 653 1.20 -8.54 -29.59
N PRO A 654 1.47 -7.63 -28.63
CA PRO A 654 1.39 -6.19 -28.85
C PRO A 654 2.35 -5.71 -29.94
N LYS A 655 3.55 -6.29 -29.98
CA LYS A 655 4.53 -6.07 -31.05
C LYS A 655 4.58 -7.27 -31.98
N SER A 656 4.43 -6.99 -33.28
CA SER A 656 4.44 -8.04 -34.30
C SER A 656 5.81 -8.73 -34.42
N VAL A 657 5.79 -10.03 -34.72
CA VAL A 657 7.00 -10.86 -34.91
C VAL A 657 6.98 -11.51 -36.29
N SER A 658 8.14 -11.57 -36.95
CA SER A 658 8.28 -12.17 -38.28
C SER A 658 8.43 -13.69 -38.22
N ASN A 659 8.94 -14.24 -37.12
CA ASN A 659 9.13 -15.67 -36.93
C ASN A 659 9.18 -16.08 -35.44
N THR A 660 9.15 -17.39 -35.19
CA THR A 660 9.19 -17.99 -33.86
C THR A 660 10.47 -17.68 -33.07
N GLU A 661 11.61 -17.49 -33.74
CA GLU A 661 12.87 -17.18 -33.05
C GLU A 661 12.84 -15.77 -32.47
N GLN A 662 12.33 -14.80 -33.24
CA GLN A 662 12.10 -13.44 -32.77
C GLN A 662 11.12 -13.43 -31.59
N PHE A 663 10.04 -14.21 -31.65
CA PHE A 663 9.12 -14.38 -30.53
C PHE A 663 9.83 -14.87 -29.26
N LYS A 664 10.65 -15.93 -29.35
CA LYS A 664 11.41 -16.46 -28.21
C LYS A 664 12.36 -15.40 -27.63
N ASN A 665 13.05 -14.65 -28.49
CA ASN A 665 14.02 -13.64 -28.08
C ASN A 665 13.37 -12.40 -27.43
N LEU A 666 12.20 -11.96 -27.91
CA LEU A 666 11.50 -10.80 -27.38
C LEU A 666 10.67 -11.16 -26.13
N TYR A 667 9.83 -12.19 -26.23
CA TYR A 667 8.79 -12.47 -25.22
C TYR A 667 9.19 -13.50 -24.15
N LEU A 668 10.20 -14.34 -24.39
CA LEU A 668 10.56 -15.45 -23.48
C LEU A 668 11.99 -15.41 -22.92
N LYS A 669 12.91 -14.68 -23.55
CA LYS A 669 14.33 -14.64 -23.15
C LYS A 669 14.59 -13.70 -21.98
N GLN A 670 15.29 -14.18 -20.96
CA GLN A 670 15.75 -13.39 -19.80
C GLN A 670 17.18 -12.85 -19.98
N PRO A 671 17.65 -11.91 -19.13
CA PRO A 671 19.01 -11.34 -19.22
C PRO A 671 20.14 -12.36 -19.11
N ASP A 672 19.91 -13.47 -18.40
CA ASP A 672 20.84 -14.60 -18.28
C ASP A 672 20.95 -15.47 -19.55
N GLY A 673 20.21 -15.10 -20.60
CA GLY A 673 20.15 -15.82 -21.87
C GLY A 673 19.23 -17.03 -21.86
N LYS A 674 18.65 -17.41 -20.72
CA LYS A 674 17.72 -18.54 -20.62
C LYS A 674 16.33 -18.14 -21.08
N LEU A 675 15.62 -19.11 -21.65
CA LEU A 675 14.20 -18.97 -21.96
C LEU A 675 13.39 -19.34 -20.72
N ILE A 676 12.30 -18.62 -20.51
CA ILE A 676 11.31 -18.96 -19.50
C ILE A 676 10.67 -20.31 -19.86
N ASP A 677 10.62 -21.22 -18.90
CA ASP A 677 10.06 -22.56 -19.03
C ASP A 677 8.65 -22.67 -18.40
N LYS A 678 8.29 -21.76 -17.49
CA LYS A 678 6.98 -21.68 -16.84
C LYS A 678 6.33 -20.32 -17.07
N MET A 679 5.09 -20.35 -17.57
CA MET A 679 4.30 -19.15 -17.85
C MET A 679 3.16 -19.02 -16.84
N PHE A 680 2.97 -17.82 -16.31
CA PHE A 680 1.80 -17.49 -15.51
C PHE A 680 0.58 -17.26 -16.41
N PHE A 681 -0.56 -17.80 -16.02
CA PHE A 681 -1.84 -17.57 -16.69
C PHE A 681 -2.88 -17.06 -15.70
N LYS A 682 -3.78 -16.21 -16.19
CA LYS A 682 -4.99 -15.76 -15.50
C LYS A 682 -6.15 -15.87 -16.47
N VAL A 683 -6.94 -16.93 -16.33
CA VAL A 683 -7.96 -17.30 -17.32
C VAL A 683 -9.33 -17.21 -16.67
N PHE A 684 -10.24 -16.48 -17.32
CA PHE A 684 -11.62 -16.37 -16.86
C PHE A 684 -12.42 -17.55 -17.43
N ALA A 685 -12.58 -18.61 -16.63
CA ALA A 685 -13.12 -19.90 -17.07
C ALA A 685 -14.49 -20.17 -16.46
N ASN A 686 -15.36 -20.85 -17.20
CA ASN A 686 -16.63 -21.34 -16.69
C ASN A 686 -16.40 -22.63 -15.88
N ILE A 687 -16.50 -22.54 -14.55
CA ILE A 687 -16.00 -23.60 -13.65
C ILE A 687 -16.83 -24.88 -13.70
N ASP A 688 -18.15 -24.80 -13.85
CA ASP A 688 -19.09 -25.93 -13.73
C ASP A 688 -19.98 -26.13 -14.97
N ASN A 689 -19.67 -25.41 -16.06
CA ASN A 689 -20.43 -25.38 -17.31
C ASN A 689 -21.87 -24.80 -17.17
N ASN A 690 -22.14 -24.03 -16.11
CA ASN A 690 -23.39 -23.27 -15.97
C ASN A 690 -23.22 -21.81 -16.40
N PRO A 691 -24.23 -21.19 -17.05
CA PRO A 691 -24.17 -19.78 -17.39
C PRO A 691 -24.04 -18.91 -16.14
N GLY A 692 -23.04 -18.00 -16.14
CA GLY A 692 -22.82 -17.05 -15.05
C GLY A 692 -21.82 -17.50 -13.99
N HIS A 693 -21.44 -18.77 -13.96
CA HIS A 693 -20.43 -19.31 -13.02
C HIS A 693 -19.04 -19.25 -13.66
N TYR A 694 -18.53 -18.03 -13.83
CA TYR A 694 -17.17 -17.79 -14.30
C TYR A 694 -16.28 -17.34 -13.16
N GLU A 695 -15.05 -17.82 -13.14
CA GLU A 695 -14.05 -17.45 -12.14
C GLU A 695 -12.68 -17.24 -12.77
N TYR A 696 -11.87 -16.36 -12.15
CA TYR A 696 -10.47 -16.18 -12.53
C TYR A 696 -9.62 -17.33 -11.98
N VAL A 697 -9.19 -18.21 -12.87
CA VAL A 697 -8.27 -19.29 -12.57
C VAL A 697 -6.85 -18.81 -12.85
N HIS A 698 -6.03 -18.76 -11.82
CA HIS A 698 -4.61 -18.39 -11.94
C HIS A 698 -3.68 -19.55 -11.61
N GLY A 699 -2.53 -19.59 -12.27
CA GLY A 699 -1.53 -20.63 -12.02
C GLY A 699 -0.37 -20.57 -13.00
N TYR A 700 0.45 -21.62 -12.98
CA TYR A 700 1.62 -21.72 -13.83
C TYR A 700 1.55 -22.95 -14.73
N ALA A 701 1.84 -22.76 -16.01
CA ALA A 701 1.91 -23.82 -17.00
C ALA A 701 3.35 -23.95 -17.52
N THR A 702 3.85 -25.18 -17.63
CA THR A 702 5.15 -25.42 -18.25
C THR A 702 5.02 -25.35 -19.77
N LEU A 703 5.88 -24.58 -20.41
CA LEU A 703 5.88 -24.38 -21.86
C LEU A 703 6.53 -25.57 -22.59
N ASP A 704 5.95 -25.94 -23.73
CA ASP A 704 6.58 -26.80 -24.72
C ASP A 704 7.22 -25.94 -25.82
N LEU A 705 8.44 -25.46 -25.52
CA LEU A 705 9.17 -24.50 -26.36
C LEU A 705 9.42 -24.99 -27.80
N THR A 706 9.37 -26.30 -28.05
CA THR A 706 9.58 -26.87 -29.39
C THR A 706 8.34 -26.68 -30.28
N ASN A 707 7.14 -26.69 -29.68
CA ASN A 707 5.86 -26.66 -30.38
C ASN A 707 5.19 -25.27 -30.39
N CYS A 708 5.83 -24.25 -29.82
CA CYS A 708 5.38 -22.86 -29.93
C CYS A 708 5.66 -22.29 -31.32
N THR A 709 4.70 -21.58 -31.90
CA THR A 709 4.84 -20.88 -33.20
C THR A 709 4.28 -19.47 -33.12
N ALA A 710 4.88 -18.50 -33.80
CA ALA A 710 4.37 -17.12 -33.80
C ALA A 710 4.58 -16.43 -35.16
N SER A 711 3.61 -15.61 -35.56
CA SER A 711 3.66 -14.79 -36.78
C SER A 711 2.73 -13.58 -36.63
N GLY A 712 3.21 -12.40 -37.05
CA GLY A 712 2.48 -11.14 -36.89
C GLY A 712 2.20 -10.85 -35.42
N ASN A 713 0.98 -10.41 -35.10
CA ASN A 713 0.53 -10.11 -33.74
C ASN A 713 -0.11 -11.31 -33.02
N THR A 714 0.20 -12.55 -33.44
CA THR A 714 -0.40 -13.77 -32.87
C THR A 714 0.68 -14.84 -32.59
N ALA A 715 0.64 -15.39 -31.38
CA ALA A 715 1.46 -16.54 -30.96
C ALA A 715 0.57 -17.73 -30.57
N LEU A 716 0.95 -18.93 -31.01
CA LEU A 716 0.46 -20.20 -30.49
C LEU A 716 1.47 -20.72 -29.48
N ILE A 717 1.10 -20.66 -28.20
CA ILE A 717 1.91 -21.12 -27.08
C ILE A 717 1.50 -22.55 -26.73
N ALA A 718 2.41 -23.50 -26.94
CA ALA A 718 2.20 -24.90 -26.58
C ALA A 718 2.54 -25.13 -25.10
N LEU A 719 1.69 -25.89 -24.41
CA LEU A 719 1.78 -26.20 -22.99
C LEU A 719 2.00 -27.70 -22.78
N LYS A 720 2.86 -28.06 -21.83
CA LYS A 720 3.00 -29.45 -21.40
C LYS A 720 1.77 -29.87 -20.61
N LYS A 721 1.14 -30.97 -21.03
CA LYS A 721 -0.03 -31.53 -20.35
C LYS A 721 0.33 -32.10 -18.98
N VAL A 722 -0.57 -31.94 -18.02
CA VAL A 722 -0.47 -32.54 -16.68
C VAL A 722 -1.47 -33.68 -16.63
N ASN A 723 -1.00 -34.91 -16.37
CA ASN A 723 -1.83 -36.13 -16.38
C ASN A 723 -2.68 -36.32 -17.65
N GLY A 724 -2.20 -35.83 -18.80
CA GLY A 724 -2.91 -35.93 -20.09
C GLY A 724 -3.91 -34.80 -20.37
N TYR A 725 -4.07 -33.84 -19.46
CA TYR A 725 -5.00 -32.71 -19.58
C TYR A 725 -4.27 -31.36 -19.64
N ASN A 726 -5.00 -30.33 -20.05
CA ASN A 726 -4.48 -28.96 -20.07
C ASN A 726 -4.18 -28.47 -18.63
N PRO A 727 -3.02 -27.83 -18.38
CA PRO A 727 -2.67 -27.34 -17.04
C PRO A 727 -3.62 -26.25 -16.52
N VAL A 728 -4.19 -25.41 -17.38
CA VAL A 728 -5.16 -24.37 -17.00
C VAL A 728 -6.47 -25.02 -16.52
N ALA A 729 -6.98 -26.01 -17.26
CA ALA A 729 -8.17 -26.75 -16.86
C ALA A 729 -7.94 -27.54 -15.55
N THR A 730 -6.75 -28.12 -15.38
CA THR A 730 -6.40 -28.85 -14.15
C THR A 730 -6.38 -27.92 -12.93
N ALA A 731 -5.84 -26.71 -13.07
CA ALA A 731 -5.87 -25.70 -12.01
C ALA A 731 -7.32 -25.27 -11.66
N ALA A 732 -8.17 -25.11 -12.68
CA ALA A 732 -9.58 -24.78 -12.49
C ALA A 732 -10.34 -25.88 -11.74
N TRP A 733 -10.09 -27.14 -12.08
CA TRP A 733 -10.66 -28.30 -11.39
C TRP A 733 -10.17 -28.43 -9.95
N GLN A 734 -8.92 -28.06 -9.69
CA GLN A 734 -8.41 -28.03 -8.34
C GLN A 734 -9.14 -26.98 -7.49
N MET A 735 -9.25 -25.75 -7.98
CA MET A 735 -10.00 -24.67 -7.33
C MET A 735 -11.46 -25.07 -7.06
N LEU A 736 -12.10 -25.72 -8.03
CA LEU A 736 -13.46 -26.25 -7.88
C LEU A 736 -13.55 -27.27 -6.73
N ARG A 737 -12.53 -28.10 -6.51
CA ARG A 737 -12.52 -29.10 -5.43
C ARG A 737 -12.16 -28.53 -4.06
N THR A 738 -11.26 -27.55 -4.01
CA THR A 738 -10.72 -27.02 -2.74
C THR A 738 -11.58 -25.89 -2.20
N ASP A 739 -11.95 -24.95 -3.07
CA ASP A 739 -12.51 -23.66 -2.67
C ASP A 739 -14.01 -23.56 -2.98
N LEU A 740 -14.47 -24.25 -4.02
CA LEU A 740 -15.87 -24.25 -4.46
C LEU A 740 -16.51 -25.66 -4.52
N PRO A 741 -16.36 -26.51 -3.49
CA PRO A 741 -16.88 -27.89 -3.51
C PRO A 741 -18.40 -27.97 -3.72
N GLN A 742 -19.13 -26.90 -3.39
CA GLN A 742 -20.57 -26.78 -3.64
C GLN A 742 -20.97 -26.87 -5.11
N PHE A 743 -20.10 -26.47 -6.02
CA PHE A 743 -20.31 -26.57 -7.46
C PHE A 743 -19.65 -27.84 -8.06
N ALA A 744 -18.73 -28.48 -7.32
CA ALA A 744 -18.06 -29.70 -7.74
C ALA A 744 -18.92 -30.97 -7.56
N TYR A 745 -19.69 -31.02 -6.47
CA TYR A 745 -20.42 -32.20 -6.01
C TYR A 745 -21.91 -31.93 -5.83
N ASP A 746 -22.75 -32.75 -6.47
CA ASP A 746 -24.21 -32.62 -6.39
C ASP A 746 -24.70 -32.88 -4.95
N ASN A 747 -25.56 -32.01 -4.41
CA ASN A 747 -26.14 -32.02 -3.04
C ASN A 747 -25.17 -31.64 -1.90
N TYR A 748 -24.08 -30.93 -2.18
CA TYR A 748 -23.16 -30.43 -1.15
C TYR A 748 -23.79 -29.33 -0.28
N ASP A 749 -24.60 -28.43 -0.86
CA ASP A 749 -25.19 -27.29 -0.16
C ASP A 749 -26.66 -27.58 0.22
N ASN A 750 -26.91 -27.81 1.52
CA ASN A 750 -28.24 -27.94 2.12
C ASN A 750 -28.42 -26.90 3.23
N THR A 751 -27.96 -25.67 3.01
CA THR A 751 -28.02 -24.58 4.00
C THR A 751 -29.43 -24.01 4.21
N ASP A 752 -30.43 -24.42 3.43
CA ASP A 752 -31.84 -23.97 3.56
C ASP A 752 -32.73 -24.87 4.43
N VAL A 753 -32.17 -25.87 5.13
CA VAL A 753 -32.96 -26.75 5.99
C VAL A 753 -32.71 -26.40 7.46
N GLN A 754 -33.72 -25.80 8.11
CA GLN A 754 -33.77 -25.46 9.56
C GLN A 754 -33.64 -26.66 10.52
N ASP A 755 -33.26 -27.84 10.03
CA ASP A 755 -33.22 -29.09 10.79
C ASP A 755 -31.79 -29.67 10.78
N GLY A 756 -31.09 -29.58 11.91
CA GLY A 756 -29.74 -30.10 12.09
C GLY A 756 -29.60 -31.61 11.83
N ALA A 757 -30.71 -32.35 11.85
CA ALA A 757 -30.74 -33.77 11.49
C ALA A 757 -30.78 -34.03 9.97
N ALA A 758 -31.10 -33.02 9.15
CA ALA A 758 -31.09 -33.09 7.69
C ALA A 758 -29.72 -32.70 7.09
N ALA A 759 -29.00 -31.77 7.72
CA ALA A 759 -27.62 -31.40 7.35
C ALA A 759 -26.61 -32.54 7.57
N ILE A 760 -26.78 -33.32 8.64
CA ILE A 760 -25.99 -34.54 8.87
C ILE A 760 -26.39 -35.63 7.86
N ARG A 761 -27.68 -35.73 7.51
CA ARG A 761 -28.14 -36.67 6.48
C ARG A 761 -27.66 -36.30 5.08
N SER A 762 -27.53 -35.02 4.73
CA SER A 762 -27.04 -34.57 3.43
C SER A 762 -25.56 -34.88 3.22
N ILE A 763 -24.73 -34.71 4.25
CA ILE A 763 -23.33 -35.15 4.26
C ILE A 763 -23.25 -36.68 4.11
N VAL A 764 -24.11 -37.43 4.80
CA VAL A 764 -24.15 -38.90 4.71
C VAL A 764 -24.72 -39.41 3.37
N SER A 765 -25.64 -38.69 2.73
CA SER A 765 -26.14 -39.03 1.38
C SER A 765 -25.23 -38.55 0.25
N ALA A 766 -24.42 -37.50 0.46
CA ALA A 766 -23.30 -37.14 -0.42
C ALA A 766 -22.20 -38.21 -0.38
N ILE A 767 -21.97 -38.83 0.80
CA ILE A 767 -21.16 -40.04 0.93
C ILE A 767 -21.87 -41.26 0.31
N GLY A 768 -23.21 -41.31 0.28
CA GLY A 768 -23.99 -42.37 -0.37
C GLY A 768 -23.88 -42.42 -1.90
N ASN A 769 -23.57 -41.28 -2.55
CA ASN A 769 -23.29 -41.18 -3.99
C ASN A 769 -21.84 -41.55 -4.35
N LEU A 770 -21.16 -42.32 -3.50
CA LEU A 770 -19.82 -42.89 -3.70
C LEU A 770 -19.67 -43.88 -4.87
N ARG A 771 -20.63 -43.97 -5.80
CA ARG A 771 -20.42 -44.65 -7.09
C ARG A 771 -19.38 -43.93 -7.96
N GLU A 772 -19.00 -42.70 -7.60
CA GLU A 772 -17.97 -41.90 -8.28
C GLU A 772 -16.52 -42.11 -7.77
N ILE A 773 -16.28 -42.91 -6.71
CA ILE A 773 -14.91 -43.21 -6.23
C ILE A 773 -14.06 -44.02 -7.24
N ILE A 774 -14.69 -44.63 -8.26
CA ILE A 774 -13.98 -45.47 -9.23
C ILE A 774 -13.40 -44.65 -10.40
N GLN A 775 -13.82 -43.40 -10.60
CA GLN A 775 -13.25 -42.53 -11.65
C GLN A 775 -12.41 -41.38 -11.05
N PRO A 776 -11.17 -41.16 -11.54
CA PRO A 776 -10.42 -39.94 -11.24
C PRO A 776 -11.28 -38.70 -11.56
N PHE A 777 -11.28 -37.71 -10.67
CA PHE A 777 -12.10 -36.49 -10.79
C PHE A 777 -11.89 -35.78 -12.13
N GLU A 778 -10.70 -35.86 -12.70
CA GLU A 778 -10.35 -35.27 -14.00
C GLU A 778 -11.18 -35.87 -15.14
N LYS A 779 -11.48 -37.18 -15.10
CA LYS A 779 -12.37 -37.83 -16.09
C LYS A 779 -13.81 -37.37 -15.92
N TYR A 780 -14.24 -37.21 -14.67
CA TYR A 780 -15.57 -36.72 -14.34
C TYR A 780 -15.76 -35.26 -14.79
N ALA A 781 -14.77 -34.39 -14.53
CA ALA A 781 -14.77 -32.99 -14.92
C ALA A 781 -14.81 -32.81 -16.44
N ILE A 782 -14.04 -33.60 -17.20
CA ILE A 782 -14.11 -33.63 -18.67
C ILE A 782 -15.49 -34.07 -19.16
N ASN A 783 -16.08 -35.11 -18.58
CA ASN A 783 -17.40 -35.62 -18.98
C ASN A 783 -18.51 -34.59 -18.74
N ARG A 784 -18.43 -33.83 -17.64
CA ARG A 784 -19.35 -32.72 -17.33
C ARG A 784 -18.99 -31.40 -18.01
N LYS A 785 -17.88 -31.36 -18.76
CA LYS A 785 -17.34 -30.17 -19.44
C LYS A 785 -17.01 -29.01 -18.49
N PHE A 786 -16.63 -29.32 -17.26
CA PHE A 786 -16.17 -28.33 -16.28
C PHE A 786 -14.92 -27.63 -16.80
N SER A 787 -14.91 -26.29 -16.75
CA SER A 787 -13.79 -25.46 -17.21
C SER A 787 -13.41 -25.65 -18.69
N ASP A 788 -14.35 -26.10 -19.53
CA ASP A 788 -14.11 -26.27 -20.97
C ASP A 788 -14.15 -24.95 -21.75
N LYS A 789 -14.94 -23.97 -21.27
CA LYS A 789 -15.17 -22.66 -21.90
C LYS A 789 -14.47 -21.53 -21.15
N ILE A 790 -13.86 -20.61 -21.90
CA ILE A 790 -13.20 -19.40 -21.37
C ILE A 790 -13.76 -18.12 -22.00
N ASP A 791 -13.60 -16.99 -21.31
CA ASP A 791 -13.86 -15.67 -21.89
C ASP A 791 -12.55 -15.05 -22.44
N LEU A 792 -12.49 -14.91 -23.76
CA LEU A 792 -11.35 -14.33 -24.47
C LEU A 792 -11.18 -12.83 -24.19
N ASN A 793 -12.21 -12.14 -23.70
CA ASN A 793 -12.14 -10.72 -23.35
C ASN A 793 -11.47 -10.45 -22.00
N ARG A 794 -11.33 -11.47 -21.15
CA ARG A 794 -10.83 -11.35 -19.78
C ARG A 794 -9.63 -12.24 -19.46
N SER A 795 -9.32 -13.20 -20.34
CA SER A 795 -8.24 -14.17 -20.14
C SER A 795 -6.90 -13.67 -20.67
N MET A 796 -5.84 -13.86 -19.87
CA MET A 796 -4.51 -13.30 -20.07
C MET A 796 -3.40 -14.28 -19.70
N VAL A 797 -2.21 -14.07 -20.26
CA VAL A 797 -0.97 -14.76 -19.89
C VAL A 797 0.16 -13.75 -19.72
N ARG A 798 1.15 -14.06 -18.88
CA ARG A 798 2.30 -13.18 -18.65
C ARG A 798 3.46 -13.49 -19.58
N LEU A 799 3.95 -12.49 -20.30
CA LEU A 799 5.12 -12.58 -21.19
C LEU A 799 6.05 -11.37 -20.98
N ASN A 800 7.29 -11.41 -21.46
CA ASN A 800 8.18 -10.25 -21.37
C ASN A 800 7.64 -9.07 -22.19
N ASN A 801 7.83 -7.84 -21.71
CA ASN A 801 7.53 -6.63 -22.47
C ASN A 801 8.46 -6.55 -23.69
N PRO A 802 7.92 -6.44 -24.92
CA PRO A 802 8.72 -6.51 -26.14
C PRO A 802 9.51 -5.23 -26.44
N ASP A 803 9.09 -4.09 -25.88
CA ASP A 803 9.70 -2.79 -26.17
C ASP A 803 10.84 -2.41 -25.23
N MET A 804 11.05 -3.20 -24.17
CA MET A 804 12.03 -2.89 -23.12
C MET A 804 11.79 -1.50 -22.49
N LYS A 805 10.53 -1.05 -22.49
CA LYS A 805 10.05 0.21 -21.92
C LYS A 805 8.63 0.02 -21.39
N LYS A 806 8.48 -0.91 -20.44
CA LYS A 806 7.18 -1.13 -19.78
C LYS A 806 6.76 0.17 -19.09
N ILE A 807 5.59 0.69 -19.46
CA ILE A 807 4.99 1.87 -18.85
C ILE A 807 4.47 1.45 -17.47
N GLY A 808 4.87 2.19 -16.46
CA GLY A 808 4.43 1.93 -15.10
C GLY A 808 5.26 2.71 -14.11
N GLY A 809 4.61 3.10 -13.03
CA GLY A 809 5.11 4.09 -12.09
C GLY A 809 4.27 5.35 -12.12
N GLY A 810 4.78 6.41 -11.49
CA GLY A 810 4.08 7.67 -11.33
C GLY A 810 4.28 8.59 -12.52
N ALA A 811 4.32 9.89 -12.20
CA ALA A 811 4.70 10.94 -13.13
C ALA A 811 6.14 11.37 -12.85
N ARG A 812 6.94 11.56 -13.91
CA ARG A 812 8.26 12.18 -13.85
C ARG A 812 8.33 13.40 -14.74
N VAL A 813 9.27 14.29 -14.44
CA VAL A 813 9.50 15.49 -15.23
C VAL A 813 10.28 15.13 -16.48
N LYS A 814 9.70 15.42 -17.65
CA LYS A 814 10.33 15.28 -18.97
C LYS A 814 11.17 16.50 -19.29
N LYS A 815 10.65 17.69 -18.98
CA LYS A 815 11.28 18.95 -19.36
C LYS A 815 10.94 20.04 -18.36
N VAL A 816 11.96 20.81 -17.97
CA VAL A 816 11.78 22.08 -17.26
C VAL A 816 12.32 23.17 -18.15
N GLN A 817 11.53 24.19 -18.42
CA GLN A 817 11.92 25.32 -19.25
C GLN A 817 11.62 26.62 -18.51
N ILE A 818 12.58 27.54 -18.56
CA ILE A 818 12.43 28.91 -18.12
C ILE A 818 12.48 29.76 -19.38
N SER A 819 11.43 30.55 -19.60
CA SER A 819 11.41 31.56 -20.66
C SER A 819 11.32 32.95 -20.06
N ASP A 820 12.01 33.87 -20.71
CA ASP A 820 11.86 35.30 -20.49
C ASP A 820 11.00 35.93 -21.61
N ASP A 821 10.24 36.96 -21.25
CA ASP A 821 9.40 37.73 -22.19
C ASP A 821 10.08 39.07 -22.55
N TRP A 822 11.41 39.07 -22.68
CA TRP A 822 12.19 40.29 -22.99
C TRP A 822 11.90 40.87 -24.37
N GLU A 823 11.36 40.07 -25.28
CA GLU A 823 10.90 40.49 -26.61
C GLU A 823 9.66 41.39 -26.52
N GLU A 824 8.69 41.06 -25.65
CA GLU A 824 7.50 41.89 -25.43
C GLU A 824 7.83 43.20 -24.72
N MET A 825 8.78 43.18 -23.76
CA MET A 825 9.23 44.38 -23.05
C MET A 825 9.97 45.39 -23.96
N ASN A 826 10.51 44.95 -25.09
CA ASN A 826 11.17 45.80 -26.09
C ASN A 826 10.26 46.16 -27.28
N GLY A 827 8.95 46.00 -27.14
CA GLY A 827 7.98 46.38 -28.16
C GLY A 827 7.98 45.48 -29.40
N ASN A 828 8.25 44.18 -29.23
CA ASN A 828 8.33 43.19 -30.30
C ASN A 828 9.37 43.54 -31.38
N SER A 829 10.50 44.10 -30.96
CA SER A 829 11.65 44.35 -31.83
C SER A 829 12.25 43.03 -32.30
N THR A 830 12.40 42.84 -33.62
CA THR A 830 13.02 41.66 -34.24
C THR A 830 14.51 41.45 -33.88
N LEU A 831 15.10 42.39 -33.14
CA LEU A 831 16.50 42.37 -32.68
C LEU A 831 16.69 41.69 -31.31
N VAL A 832 15.62 41.43 -30.55
CA VAL A 832 15.65 40.78 -29.24
C VAL A 832 14.68 39.60 -29.26
N LYS A 833 15.19 38.37 -29.19
CA LYS A 833 14.35 37.16 -29.13
C LYS A 833 14.19 36.74 -27.67
N GLY A 834 13.00 36.29 -27.28
CA GLY A 834 12.78 35.65 -25.99
C GLY A 834 13.74 34.47 -25.80
N ALA A 835 14.49 34.45 -24.70
CA ALA A 835 15.46 33.41 -24.44
C ALA A 835 14.79 32.27 -23.67
N ARG A 836 15.00 31.04 -24.15
CA ARG A 836 14.48 29.81 -23.54
C ARG A 836 15.65 28.99 -23.06
N TYR A 837 15.72 28.77 -21.76
CA TYR A 837 16.73 27.92 -21.13
C TYR A 837 16.01 26.80 -20.40
N GLY A 838 16.57 25.59 -20.42
CA GLY A 838 15.89 24.47 -19.79
C GLY A 838 16.70 23.19 -19.82
N GLN A 839 16.12 22.18 -19.21
CA GLN A 839 16.67 20.83 -19.15
C GLN A 839 15.62 19.89 -19.73
N LEU A 840 16.03 19.09 -20.71
CA LEU A 840 15.28 17.95 -21.21
C LEU A 840 15.91 16.70 -20.62
N TYR A 841 15.09 15.89 -19.95
CA TYR A 841 15.50 14.63 -19.38
C TYR A 841 15.17 13.51 -20.38
N ASP A 842 16.20 12.83 -20.90
CA ASP A 842 16.05 11.63 -21.72
C ASP A 842 16.32 10.39 -20.85
N TYR A 843 15.36 9.47 -20.82
CA TYR A 843 15.38 8.28 -19.97
C TYR A 843 15.64 6.99 -20.78
N ALA A 844 16.36 7.09 -21.89
CA ALA A 844 16.71 5.97 -22.76
C ALA A 844 18.17 5.53 -22.60
N LEU A 845 18.38 4.21 -22.55
CA LEU A 845 19.68 3.60 -22.84
C LEU A 845 19.85 3.53 -24.35
N ARG A 846 20.96 4.08 -24.85
CA ARG A 846 21.28 4.11 -26.28
C ARG A 846 22.55 3.31 -26.58
N ASP A 847 22.62 2.74 -27.77
CA ASP A 847 23.84 2.13 -28.27
C ASP A 847 24.91 3.18 -28.61
N LYS A 848 26.11 2.73 -29.00
CA LYS A 848 27.20 3.64 -29.42
C LYS A 848 26.85 4.49 -30.64
N ASN A 849 25.82 4.11 -31.39
CA ASN A 849 25.33 4.80 -32.59
C ASN A 849 24.13 5.72 -32.28
N GLY A 850 23.69 5.81 -31.02
CA GLY A 850 22.55 6.63 -30.57
C GLY A 850 21.17 5.98 -30.70
N ASN A 851 21.08 4.71 -31.13
CA ASN A 851 19.81 3.99 -31.26
C ASN A 851 19.28 3.55 -29.89
N PHE A 852 17.97 3.60 -29.72
CA PHE A 852 17.30 3.14 -28.50
C PHE A 852 17.52 1.65 -28.28
N ILE A 853 17.95 1.27 -27.07
CA ILE A 853 18.08 -0.13 -26.64
C ILE A 853 16.95 -0.50 -25.68
N ALA A 854 16.76 0.31 -24.63
CA ALA A 854 15.85 0.04 -23.53
C ALA A 854 15.62 1.33 -22.71
N SER A 855 14.58 1.35 -21.88
CA SER A 855 14.47 2.39 -20.84
C SER A 855 15.63 2.26 -19.84
N SER A 856 16.09 3.41 -19.35
CA SER A 856 17.05 3.51 -18.25
C SER A 856 16.43 3.19 -16.88
N GLY A 857 15.10 3.14 -16.80
CA GLY A 857 14.38 2.82 -15.57
C GLY A 857 14.56 1.35 -15.16
N VAL A 858 14.77 1.15 -13.85
CA VAL A 858 14.78 -0.16 -13.19
C VAL A 858 13.87 -0.11 -11.97
N ALA A 859 12.82 -0.92 -11.98
CA ALA A 859 11.93 -1.05 -10.83
C ALA A 859 12.65 -1.86 -9.73
N SER A 860 12.70 -1.32 -8.51
CA SER A 860 13.22 -2.06 -7.35
C SER A 860 12.32 -3.26 -7.01
N TYR A 861 11.02 -3.08 -7.11
CA TYR A 861 10.00 -4.13 -7.08
C TYR A 861 8.70 -3.55 -7.65
N GLU A 862 7.85 -4.38 -8.27
CA GLU A 862 6.50 -3.96 -8.67
C GLU A 862 5.54 -3.99 -7.46
N PRO A 863 4.41 -3.26 -7.46
CA PRO A 863 3.50 -3.19 -6.32
C PRO A 863 3.01 -4.57 -5.85
N GLN A 864 3.14 -4.87 -4.54
CA GLN A 864 2.81 -6.19 -3.96
C GLN A 864 1.35 -6.62 -4.16
N ILE A 865 0.40 -5.68 -4.12
CA ILE A 865 -1.01 -5.99 -4.32
C ILE A 865 -1.29 -6.10 -5.82
N GLY A 866 -1.64 -7.30 -6.30
CA GLY A 866 -1.84 -7.56 -7.73
C GLY A 866 -0.55 -7.60 -8.53
N ASN A 867 0.52 -8.11 -7.92
CA ASN A 867 1.87 -8.26 -8.45
C ASN A 867 1.99 -9.37 -9.52
N GLU A 868 0.90 -9.68 -10.23
CA GLU A 868 0.83 -10.81 -11.16
C GLU A 868 1.78 -10.63 -12.35
N GLU A 869 2.07 -9.38 -12.76
CA GLU A 869 3.03 -9.06 -13.83
C GLU A 869 4.50 -9.18 -13.42
N ASN A 870 4.79 -9.38 -12.14
CA ASN A 870 6.17 -9.31 -11.67
C ASN A 870 6.95 -10.59 -12.00
N PRO A 871 8.15 -10.47 -12.60
CA PRO A 871 8.93 -11.62 -13.01
C PRO A 871 9.44 -12.48 -11.83
N PHE A 872 9.46 -11.97 -10.60
CA PHE A 872 9.86 -12.72 -9.41
C PHE A 872 8.77 -13.64 -8.85
N HIS A 873 7.52 -13.50 -9.31
CA HIS A 873 6.44 -14.44 -9.01
C HIS A 873 6.69 -15.75 -9.73
N GLU A 874 7.42 -16.65 -9.06
CA GLU A 874 7.80 -17.97 -9.53
C GLU A 874 7.23 -19.05 -8.60
N PRO A 875 6.71 -20.17 -9.13
CA PRO A 875 6.12 -21.22 -8.31
C PRO A 875 7.18 -22.12 -7.69
N VAL A 876 7.07 -22.33 -6.36
CA VAL A 876 7.68 -23.43 -5.62
C VAL A 876 6.62 -24.48 -5.36
N SER A 877 6.65 -25.54 -6.15
CA SER A 877 5.72 -26.65 -6.01
C SER A 877 6.01 -27.43 -4.73
N PHE A 878 4.96 -27.72 -3.96
CA PHE A 878 5.00 -28.68 -2.87
C PHE A 878 3.77 -29.59 -2.94
N THR A 879 3.88 -30.77 -2.35
CA THR A 879 2.80 -31.75 -2.37
C THR A 879 2.40 -32.04 -0.94
N GLU A 880 1.16 -31.68 -0.60
CA GLU A 880 0.55 -32.14 0.64
C GLU A 880 0.05 -33.56 0.41
N LYS A 881 0.69 -34.52 1.09
CA LYS A 881 0.23 -35.90 1.10
C LYS A 881 -0.95 -36.01 2.05
N VAL A 882 -2.14 -36.16 1.49
CA VAL A 882 -3.35 -36.40 2.29
C VAL A 882 -3.55 -37.90 2.39
N HIS A 883 -3.51 -38.45 3.60
CA HIS A 883 -3.79 -39.86 3.80
C HIS A 883 -5.21 -40.19 3.33
N TRP A 884 -5.31 -41.13 2.38
CA TRP A 884 -6.56 -41.70 1.86
C TRP A 884 -7.39 -40.75 0.97
N ALA A 885 -6.76 -39.70 0.46
CA ALA A 885 -7.26 -38.87 -0.64
C ALA A 885 -6.16 -38.65 -1.68
N ASN A 886 -6.49 -38.04 -2.82
CA ASN A 886 -5.46 -37.65 -3.78
C ASN A 886 -4.56 -36.57 -3.16
N ASP A 887 -3.26 -36.68 -3.39
CA ASP A 887 -2.28 -35.66 -3.03
C ASP A 887 -2.70 -34.29 -3.57
N ARG A 888 -2.60 -33.26 -2.72
CA ARG A 888 -2.86 -31.89 -3.15
C ARG A 888 -1.56 -31.27 -3.64
N GLN A 889 -1.55 -30.89 -4.91
CA GLN A 889 -0.43 -30.17 -5.50
C GLN A 889 -0.62 -28.69 -5.23
N HIS A 890 0.21 -28.14 -4.36
CA HIS A 890 0.19 -26.72 -4.06
C HIS A 890 1.43 -26.07 -4.65
N PHE A 891 1.38 -24.76 -4.84
CA PHE A 891 2.55 -23.96 -5.10
C PHE A 891 2.55 -22.78 -4.15
N ILE A 892 3.73 -22.44 -3.63
CA ILE A 892 3.97 -21.17 -2.97
C ILE A 892 4.63 -20.26 -4.00
N GLU A 893 4.13 -19.05 -4.15
CA GLU A 893 4.76 -18.06 -5.03
C GLU A 893 5.94 -17.40 -4.29
N LYS A 894 7.08 -17.29 -4.96
CA LYS A 894 8.17 -16.41 -4.51
C LYS A 894 7.84 -14.95 -4.82
N PRO A 895 8.42 -13.99 -4.09
CA PRO A 895 9.04 -14.14 -2.79
C PRO A 895 7.94 -14.31 -1.72
N TYR A 896 8.02 -15.40 -0.95
CA TYR A 896 7.37 -15.49 0.36
C TYR A 896 8.33 -14.99 1.42
#